data_AF-A0A7R9LVC0-F1
#
_entry.id   AF-A0A7R9LVC0-F1
#
_cell.length_a   1.000
_cell.length_b   1.000
_cell.length_c   1.000
_cell.angle_alpha   90.00
_cell.angle_beta   90.00
_cell.angle_gamma   90.00
#
_symmetry.space_group_name_H-M   'P 1'
#
loop_
_entity.id
_entity.type
_entity.pdbx_description
1 polymer ?
#
loop_
_entity_poly.entity_id
_entity_poly.type
_entity_poly.pdbx_seq_one_letter_code
_entity_poly.pdbx_strand_id
1 'polypeptide(L)'
;MVWLGWDAKRYTRIGSNHRLKSVFNWIPIHILINTLFCIVFIGVIGSALYIISFWWQSLSSISLTNLSFTGFSGQSSHESLEEWRANVLNNGHKSVRVMIDDNQVSPQATNSLCNHFKCFDVYRCGNYDNTITLTNEELINVYIYPSIDFIDSNRKSILSPISRQYRELLEAIITSPYYTDKPEKACLFVPNIDLLNQLTVNSHQISLLLSSLPHWGRGANHIIFSMIWGSLPASDSTTDLNIGDALIAGAGFDSWTYRPTFDVSIPVFSLFSYEFQNNKYNENAIQTKDRKWFVICTQFDSVSVGDQQILTALESQHSDQLIVLRSECNQSKHNNETQMCNHYRNIKLIYPKVLTESTFCLILRTVFLGHPVLSDALMSGCIPVIISDDYVLPFEEKIDWTRASVRIRSHSLSDLMAILTLIPDKKMDEMRVQTTFLWKTYFSSMKAIALTTLKIINERIFPNSAVPADHWNQANPSLTTDYAIISPKFSSRQSIGFTAVILTYDRLESLYEVIRSVVKAKSCVKVVVVWNNQLKSPPQLNKWPDIHIPLQIITTSENKLSNRFYPYECIETDAILAIDDDIVMLTPDELEFGYQVWREFPDRIVGFPSRVHRWDNRTAKWKYESEWTNDVSMVLTGAAFYHKYYNHLYTNVMPAQIKSWVDKHMNCEDIAMNFLVVSNVTAKSPIKVTPRKKFKCPECTNNDMLSADVIQHLNQRSDCINLFAAIYKSMPLKAVEFRADPVLYKDNLPEKLKAFNLIGSL
;
A
#
# COMPACT_ATOMS: atom_id res chain seq x y z
N MET A 1 -24.34 31.96 -46.30
CA MET A 1 -24.35 31.34 -47.65
C MET A 1 -25.25 30.10 -47.61
N VAL A 2 -26.30 30.10 -48.44
CA VAL A 2 -26.93 28.96 -49.17
C VAL A 2 -26.48 27.54 -48.73
N TRP A 3 -27.30 26.79 -47.97
CA TRP A 3 -28.29 25.72 -48.38
C TRP A 3 -27.64 24.35 -48.74
N LEU A 4 -28.23 23.16 -48.47
CA LEU A 4 -29.57 22.70 -47.98
C LEU A 4 -29.49 22.13 -46.53
N GLY A 5 -30.47 21.52 -45.83
CA GLY A 5 -31.90 21.15 -46.06
C GLY A 5 -32.13 19.65 -45.78
N TRP A 6 -32.77 19.18 -44.69
CA TRP A 6 -34.20 19.23 -44.24
C TRP A 6 -35.04 17.93 -44.46
N ASP A 7 -35.13 17.12 -43.39
CA ASP A 7 -36.35 16.78 -42.61
C ASP A 7 -37.52 15.83 -43.08
N ALA A 8 -38.07 15.12 -42.09
CA ALA A 8 -39.49 14.75 -41.82
C ALA A 8 -40.21 13.46 -42.33
N LYS A 9 -40.61 12.63 -41.33
CA LYS A 9 -41.94 11.95 -41.13
C LYS A 9 -42.31 10.77 -42.09
N ARG A 10 -43.30 9.87 -41.84
CA ARG A 10 -44.52 9.87 -40.98
C ARG A 10 -45.08 8.45 -40.67
N TYR A 11 -45.95 8.33 -39.67
CA TYR A 11 -46.85 7.18 -39.38
C TYR A 11 -48.02 7.02 -40.38
N THR A 12 -48.55 5.79 -40.57
CA THR A 12 -50.01 5.46 -40.59
C THR A 12 -50.29 3.94 -40.51
N ARG A 13 -51.58 3.54 -40.40
CA ARG A 13 -52.10 2.23 -39.89
C ARG A 13 -53.25 1.70 -40.79
N ILE A 14 -53.76 0.48 -40.50
CA ILE A 14 -54.96 -0.23 -41.06
C ILE A 14 -54.62 -1.17 -42.26
N GLY A 15 -55.07 -2.44 -42.33
CA GLY A 15 -55.80 -3.26 -41.34
C GLY A 15 -56.28 -4.65 -41.87
N SER A 16 -57.13 -5.32 -41.07
CA SER A 16 -58.02 -6.49 -41.35
C SER A 16 -57.50 -7.95 -41.46
N ASN A 17 -57.99 -8.77 -40.50
CA ASN A 17 -58.66 -10.10 -40.63
C ASN A 17 -58.02 -11.34 -41.28
N HIS A 18 -57.68 -12.36 -40.46
CA HIS A 18 -58.43 -13.63 -40.23
C HIS A 18 -57.54 -14.71 -39.55
N ARG A 19 -57.82 -15.12 -38.29
CA ARG A 19 -58.60 -16.32 -37.82
C ARG A 19 -57.89 -17.70 -37.85
N LEU A 20 -57.65 -18.24 -36.63
CA LEU A 20 -57.87 -19.65 -36.19
C LEU A 20 -56.98 -20.76 -36.81
N LYS A 21 -56.53 -21.86 -36.16
CA LYS A 21 -56.64 -22.48 -34.80
C LYS A 21 -55.37 -23.36 -34.64
N SER A 22 -54.55 -23.31 -33.58
CA SER A 22 -54.67 -23.95 -32.25
C SER A 22 -54.83 -25.49 -32.21
N VAL A 23 -53.91 -26.18 -31.51
CA VAL A 23 -54.04 -27.32 -30.53
C VAL A 23 -52.67 -28.02 -30.47
N PHE A 24 -51.83 -28.01 -29.42
CA PHE A 24 -51.89 -28.38 -27.99
C PHE A 24 -51.46 -29.84 -27.65
N ASN A 25 -50.69 -29.93 -26.53
CA ASN A 25 -50.38 -31.11 -25.67
C ASN A 25 -49.33 -32.14 -26.12
N TRP A 26 -48.68 -32.91 -25.22
CA TRP A 26 -47.99 -32.61 -23.93
C TRP A 26 -47.31 -33.91 -23.37
N ILE A 27 -46.06 -33.81 -22.88
CA ILE A 27 -45.30 -34.78 -22.02
C ILE A 27 -44.95 -36.20 -22.58
N PRO A 28 -44.13 -37.06 -21.90
CA PRO A 28 -42.75 -37.36 -22.32
C PRO A 28 -42.48 -38.87 -22.55
N ILE A 29 -41.20 -39.26 -22.72
CA ILE A 29 -40.60 -40.46 -22.08
C ILE A 29 -39.07 -40.40 -22.17
N HIS A 30 -38.40 -40.51 -21.02
CA HIS A 30 -36.96 -40.81 -20.92
C HIS A 30 -36.70 -42.30 -21.21
N ILE A 31 -35.43 -42.69 -21.45
CA ILE A 31 -34.96 -44.08 -21.66
C ILE A 31 -35.11 -44.57 -23.11
N LEU A 32 -34.30 -44.01 -24.03
CA LEU A 32 -33.81 -44.74 -25.23
C LEU A 32 -32.59 -44.09 -25.95
N ILE A 33 -31.90 -43.12 -25.34
CA ILE A 33 -30.73 -42.43 -25.93
C ILE A 33 -29.55 -42.43 -24.94
N ASN A 34 -29.13 -43.62 -24.49
CA ASN A 34 -27.85 -43.81 -23.77
C ASN A 34 -27.03 -45.01 -24.26
N THR A 35 -27.50 -45.70 -25.32
CA THR A 35 -26.79 -46.83 -25.97
C THR A 35 -26.29 -46.51 -27.38
N LEU A 36 -26.54 -45.31 -27.91
CA LEU A 36 -26.05 -44.87 -29.23
C LEU A 36 -24.81 -43.97 -29.20
N PHE A 37 -24.49 -43.35 -28.05
CA PHE A 37 -23.37 -42.39 -27.96
C PHE A 37 -21.99 -43.04 -27.80
N CYS A 38 -21.90 -44.30 -27.35
CA CYS A 38 -20.61 -45.01 -27.19
C CYS A 38 -20.04 -45.60 -28.49
N ILE A 39 -20.81 -45.68 -29.58
CA ILE A 39 -20.36 -46.31 -30.84
C ILE A 39 -19.78 -45.28 -31.83
N VAL A 40 -20.15 -44.00 -31.71
CA VAL A 40 -19.67 -42.94 -32.61
C VAL A 40 -18.28 -42.40 -32.22
N PHE A 41 -17.90 -42.49 -30.93
CA PHE A 41 -16.64 -41.90 -30.45
C PHE A 41 -15.36 -42.71 -30.77
N ILE A 42 -15.49 -43.99 -31.10
CA ILE A 42 -14.35 -44.86 -31.47
C ILE A 42 -13.98 -44.70 -32.97
N GLY A 43 -14.89 -44.19 -33.80
CA GLY A 43 -14.67 -44.02 -35.25
C GLY A 43 -13.89 -42.78 -35.67
N VAL A 44 -13.72 -41.77 -34.79
CA VAL A 44 -13.16 -40.46 -35.17
C VAL A 44 -11.67 -40.31 -34.84
N ILE A 45 -11.14 -41.11 -33.91
CA ILE A 45 -9.72 -41.04 -33.50
C ILE A 45 -8.79 -41.85 -34.44
N GLY A 46 -9.32 -42.83 -35.18
CA GLY A 46 -8.53 -43.63 -36.14
C GLY A 46 -8.09 -42.88 -37.41
N SER A 47 -8.74 -41.76 -37.75
CA SER A 47 -8.56 -41.08 -39.05
C SER A 47 -7.51 -39.95 -39.03
N ALA A 48 -7.10 -39.49 -37.84
CA ALA A 48 -6.20 -38.34 -37.69
C ALA A 48 -4.69 -38.69 -37.78
N LEU A 49 -4.33 -39.97 -37.59
CA LEU A 49 -2.92 -40.41 -37.54
C LEU A 49 -2.36 -40.88 -38.89
N TYR A 50 -3.18 -40.96 -39.95
CA TYR A 50 -2.75 -41.43 -41.28
C TYR A 50 -2.39 -40.30 -42.27
N ILE A 51 -2.64 -39.04 -41.92
CA ILE A 51 -2.35 -37.87 -42.79
C ILE A 51 -0.97 -37.25 -42.48
N ILE A 52 -0.44 -37.45 -41.26
CA ILE A 52 0.83 -36.87 -40.81
C ILE A 52 2.05 -37.65 -41.33
N SER A 53 1.91 -38.93 -41.69
CA SER A 53 3.00 -39.76 -42.22
C SER A 53 3.26 -39.60 -43.73
N PHE A 54 2.37 -38.94 -44.48
CA PHE A 54 2.48 -38.84 -45.95
C PHE A 54 3.10 -37.53 -46.47
N TRP A 55 3.37 -36.56 -45.59
CA TRP A 55 3.92 -35.24 -45.96
C TRP A 55 5.43 -35.07 -45.68
N TRP A 56 6.11 -36.09 -45.15
CA TRP A 56 7.53 -35.98 -44.74
C TRP A 56 8.54 -36.64 -45.71
N GLN A 57 8.11 -37.11 -46.89
CA GLN A 57 8.96 -37.84 -47.85
C GLN A 57 8.92 -37.30 -49.30
N SER A 58 8.57 -36.03 -49.53
CA SER A 58 8.48 -35.47 -50.89
C SER A 58 8.92 -34.01 -51.05
N LEU A 59 9.87 -33.54 -50.24
CA LEU A 59 10.54 -32.24 -50.42
C LEU A 59 12.06 -32.33 -50.24
N SER A 60 12.71 -33.04 -51.15
CA SER A 60 14.14 -32.85 -51.45
C SER A 60 14.28 -32.50 -52.94
N SER A 61 15.16 -31.54 -53.24
CA SER A 61 15.45 -30.98 -54.57
C SER A 61 14.29 -30.29 -55.33
N ILE A 62 14.25 -28.96 -55.24
CA ILE A 62 14.07 -28.03 -56.37
C ILE A 62 14.85 -26.76 -56.04
N SER A 63 15.69 -26.31 -56.97
CA SER A 63 16.39 -25.02 -56.89
C SER A 63 15.51 -23.94 -57.51
N LEU A 64 15.27 -22.84 -56.79
CA LEU A 64 14.68 -21.63 -57.36
C LEU A 64 15.40 -20.37 -56.88
N THR A 65 16.01 -19.69 -57.84
CA THR A 65 16.63 -18.37 -57.73
C THR A 65 15.59 -17.26 -57.64
N ASN A 66 15.97 -16.16 -56.96
CA ASN A 66 15.41 -14.81 -57.11
C ASN A 66 13.92 -14.61 -56.78
N LEU A 67 13.64 -14.23 -55.53
CA LEU A 67 12.56 -13.29 -55.20
C LEU A 67 12.95 -12.48 -53.96
N SER A 68 13.26 -11.21 -54.16
CA SER A 68 13.73 -10.31 -53.11
C SER A 68 12.57 -9.81 -52.25
N PHE A 69 12.48 -10.27 -51.00
CA PHE A 69 11.67 -9.64 -49.97
C PHE A 69 12.55 -9.31 -48.77
N THR A 70 12.74 -8.02 -48.50
CA THR A 70 13.52 -7.53 -47.35
C THR A 70 12.70 -7.64 -46.07
N GLY A 71 12.49 -8.87 -45.60
CA GLY A 71 12.05 -9.15 -44.23
C GLY A 71 13.26 -9.31 -43.31
N PHE A 72 13.26 -8.63 -42.16
CA PHE A 72 14.30 -8.79 -41.15
C PHE A 72 14.35 -10.24 -40.63
N SER A 73 15.31 -11.03 -41.09
CA SER A 73 15.66 -12.30 -40.48
C SER A 73 16.45 -12.05 -39.19
N GLY A 74 15.74 -11.88 -38.09
CA GLY A 74 16.35 -11.88 -36.76
C GLY A 74 16.95 -13.26 -36.48
N GLN A 75 18.26 -13.41 -36.64
CA GLN A 75 18.97 -14.57 -36.13
C GLN A 75 18.89 -14.53 -34.60
N SER A 76 18.18 -15.48 -34.00
CA SER A 76 18.29 -15.76 -32.58
C SER A 76 19.61 -16.48 -32.30
N SER A 77 20.72 -15.73 -32.34
CA SER A 77 21.92 -16.15 -31.64
C SER A 77 21.58 -16.25 -30.15
N HIS A 78 21.83 -17.40 -29.54
CA HIS A 78 21.82 -17.52 -28.08
C HIS A 78 22.97 -16.66 -27.54
N GLU A 79 22.64 -15.41 -27.22
CA GLU A 79 23.53 -14.47 -26.53
C GLU A 79 23.88 -15.07 -25.16
N SER A 80 25.17 -15.09 -24.81
CA SER A 80 25.58 -15.61 -23.50
C SER A 80 25.29 -14.58 -22.41
N LEU A 81 25.08 -15.03 -21.16
CA LEU A 81 24.82 -14.12 -20.03
C LEU A 81 25.89 -13.03 -19.86
N GLU A 82 27.16 -13.37 -20.10
CA GLU A 82 28.26 -12.39 -20.04
C GLU A 82 28.28 -11.43 -21.25
N GLU A 83 27.86 -11.88 -22.43
CA GLU A 83 27.70 -11.03 -23.62
C GLU A 83 26.55 -10.04 -23.44
N TRP A 84 25.41 -10.51 -22.92
CA TRP A 84 24.27 -9.68 -22.57
C TRP A 84 24.62 -8.69 -21.45
N ARG A 85 25.33 -9.13 -20.40
CA ARG A 85 25.83 -8.26 -19.33
C ARG A 85 26.77 -7.19 -19.89
N ALA A 86 27.62 -7.55 -20.86
CA ALA A 86 28.45 -6.59 -21.56
C ALA A 86 27.60 -5.59 -22.38
N ASN A 87 26.56 -6.04 -23.09
CA ASN A 87 25.69 -5.17 -23.88
C ASN A 87 24.78 -4.24 -23.04
N VAL A 88 24.45 -4.61 -21.80
CA VAL A 88 23.72 -3.73 -20.87
C VAL A 88 24.64 -2.73 -20.18
N LEU A 89 25.86 -3.13 -19.79
CA LEU A 89 26.78 -2.29 -19.01
C LEU A 89 27.80 -1.49 -19.85
N ASN A 90 28.12 -1.90 -21.08
CA ASN A 90 29.12 -1.23 -21.93
C ASN A 90 28.48 -0.52 -23.12
N ASN A 91 28.51 0.82 -23.10
CA ASN A 91 28.16 1.70 -24.24
C ASN A 91 29.03 1.50 -25.50
N GLY A 92 29.94 0.52 -25.51
CA GLY A 92 30.95 0.31 -26.56
C GLY A 92 30.60 -0.71 -27.63
N HIS A 93 29.56 -1.55 -27.44
CA HIS A 93 29.16 -2.57 -28.40
C HIS A 93 27.74 -2.34 -28.93
N LYS A 94 27.63 -2.09 -30.24
CA LYS A 94 26.40 -2.06 -31.06
C LYS A 94 25.11 -1.63 -30.32
N SER A 95 25.10 -0.44 -29.70
CA SER A 95 23.83 0.15 -29.25
C SER A 95 22.88 0.29 -30.44
N VAL A 96 21.66 -0.21 -30.29
CA VAL A 96 20.64 -0.09 -31.34
C VAL A 96 20.25 1.38 -31.42
N ARG A 97 20.42 1.99 -32.60
CA ARG A 97 20.03 3.38 -32.82
C ARG A 97 18.58 3.48 -33.22
N VAL A 98 17.80 4.20 -32.42
CA VAL A 98 16.38 4.45 -32.66
C VAL A 98 16.18 5.95 -32.84
N MET A 99 15.58 6.36 -33.96
CA MET A 99 15.07 7.72 -34.13
C MET A 99 13.67 7.81 -33.53
N ILE A 100 13.43 8.82 -32.70
CA ILE A 100 12.09 9.12 -32.17
C ILE A 100 11.42 10.13 -33.10
N ASP A 101 10.22 9.81 -33.58
CA ASP A 101 9.34 10.73 -34.29
C ASP A 101 8.22 11.18 -33.34
N ASP A 102 8.22 12.47 -32.99
CA ASP A 102 7.25 13.10 -32.08
C ASP A 102 5.79 12.87 -32.50
N ASN A 103 5.53 12.53 -33.77
CA ASN A 103 4.18 12.30 -34.31
C ASN A 103 3.65 10.87 -34.14
N GLN A 104 4.49 9.90 -33.74
CA GLN A 104 4.10 8.47 -33.73
C GLN A 104 3.70 7.93 -32.36
N VAL A 105 4.15 8.56 -31.27
CA VAL A 105 3.95 8.05 -29.90
C VAL A 105 3.45 9.18 -29.02
N SER A 106 2.31 8.98 -28.36
CA SER A 106 1.77 9.93 -27.37
C SER A 106 2.02 9.40 -25.95
N PRO A 107 2.87 10.07 -25.14
CA PRO A 107 3.13 9.63 -23.77
C PRO A 107 1.88 9.75 -22.90
N GLN A 108 1.63 8.74 -22.08
CA GLN A 108 0.45 8.71 -21.24
C GLN A 108 0.73 9.35 -19.88
N ALA A 109 -0.16 10.27 -19.48
CA ALA A 109 -0.08 10.93 -18.18
C ALA A 109 0.00 9.92 -17.03
N THR A 110 0.83 10.25 -16.04
CA THR A 110 1.09 9.40 -14.87
C THR A 110 -0.17 9.20 -14.04
N ASN A 111 -0.50 7.93 -13.79
CA ASN A 111 -1.73 7.55 -13.11
C ASN A 111 -1.53 7.53 -11.58
N SER A 112 -2.06 8.57 -10.92
CA SER A 112 -2.00 8.74 -9.46
C SER A 112 -2.91 7.78 -8.69
N LEU A 113 -3.91 7.17 -9.34
CA LEU A 113 -4.85 6.23 -8.73
C LEU A 113 -4.37 4.76 -8.82
N CYS A 114 -3.12 4.54 -9.22
CA CYS A 114 -2.55 3.21 -9.34
C CYS A 114 -2.38 2.52 -7.98
N ASN A 115 -2.76 1.25 -7.97
CA ASN A 115 -2.47 0.30 -6.90
C ASN A 115 -2.11 -1.06 -7.52
N HIS A 116 -1.62 -1.98 -6.67
CA HIS A 116 -1.09 -3.27 -7.11
C HIS A 116 -2.13 -4.21 -7.78
N PHE A 117 -3.42 -3.89 -7.69
CA PHE A 117 -4.51 -4.64 -8.32
C PHE A 117 -5.08 -3.98 -9.58
N LYS A 118 -4.76 -2.70 -9.84
CA LYS A 118 -5.27 -1.92 -10.98
C LYS A 118 -4.23 -1.68 -12.07
N CYS A 119 -2.97 -1.47 -11.69
CA CYS A 119 -1.90 -1.03 -12.60
C CYS A 119 -0.73 -2.03 -12.71
N PHE A 120 -0.79 -3.14 -11.97
CA PHE A 120 0.22 -4.19 -12.00
C PHE A 120 -0.44 -5.51 -12.38
N ASP A 121 0.09 -6.16 -13.40
CA ASP A 121 -0.32 -7.48 -13.83
C ASP A 121 0.45 -8.53 -13.03
N VAL A 122 -0.16 -8.97 -11.91
CA VAL A 122 0.37 -10.03 -11.04
C VAL A 122 0.48 -11.37 -11.78
N TYR A 123 -0.34 -11.62 -12.82
CA TYR A 123 -0.34 -12.90 -13.52
C TYR A 123 0.92 -13.12 -14.38
N ARG A 124 1.62 -12.05 -14.76
CA ARG A 124 2.96 -12.12 -15.38
C ARG A 124 4.05 -12.62 -14.44
N CYS A 125 3.81 -12.60 -13.13
CA CYS A 125 4.79 -12.98 -12.13
C CYS A 125 4.72 -14.46 -11.72
N GLY A 126 3.75 -15.22 -12.24
CA GLY A 126 3.68 -16.67 -12.02
C GLY A 126 4.90 -17.41 -12.59
N ASN A 127 5.41 -18.39 -11.85
CA ASN A 127 6.62 -19.10 -12.23
C ASN A 127 6.34 -20.13 -13.35
N TYR A 128 6.92 -19.95 -14.53
CA TYR A 128 6.69 -20.82 -15.69
C TYR A 128 7.57 -22.08 -15.71
N ASP A 129 8.69 -22.09 -14.99
CA ASP A 129 9.56 -23.26 -14.86
C ASP A 129 9.31 -23.95 -13.52
N ASN A 130 8.82 -25.19 -13.54
CA ASN A 130 8.64 -26.06 -12.36
C ASN A 130 9.97 -26.57 -11.77
N THR A 131 11.05 -25.79 -11.83
CA THR A 131 12.31 -26.11 -11.15
C THR A 131 12.18 -25.77 -9.67
N ILE A 132 11.64 -26.72 -8.91
CA ILE A 132 11.60 -26.68 -7.44
C ILE A 132 13.05 -26.61 -6.94
N THR A 133 13.50 -25.40 -6.60
CA THR A 133 14.70 -25.21 -5.79
C THR A 133 14.45 -25.74 -4.38
N LEU A 134 15.49 -26.30 -3.76
CA LEU A 134 15.41 -26.87 -2.39
C LEU A 134 15.11 -25.81 -1.30
N THR A 135 15.02 -24.54 -1.68
CA THR A 135 14.47 -23.42 -0.93
C THR A 135 13.09 -23.06 -1.49
N ASN A 136 12.04 -23.18 -0.68
CA ASN A 136 10.63 -22.92 -1.03
C ASN A 136 10.30 -21.42 -1.20
N GLU A 137 11.22 -20.60 -1.70
CA GLU A 137 11.03 -19.15 -1.84
C GLU A 137 10.63 -18.82 -3.29
N GLU A 138 9.38 -18.36 -3.48
CA GLU A 138 8.92 -17.84 -4.77
C GLU A 138 9.57 -16.47 -5.03
N LEU A 139 10.22 -16.31 -6.18
CA LEU A 139 10.98 -15.12 -6.58
C LEU A 139 10.46 -14.51 -7.89
N ILE A 140 10.44 -13.19 -7.97
CA ILE A 140 10.11 -12.44 -9.18
C ILE A 140 11.27 -12.45 -10.19
N ASN A 141 10.93 -12.54 -11.46
CA ASN A 141 11.88 -12.36 -12.57
C ASN A 141 11.90 -10.91 -13.05
N VAL A 142 13.09 -10.33 -13.18
CA VAL A 142 13.35 -8.93 -13.52
C VAL A 142 14.18 -8.87 -14.80
N TYR A 143 13.62 -8.28 -15.84
CA TYR A 143 14.30 -8.03 -17.11
C TYR A 143 14.76 -6.57 -17.18
N ILE A 144 15.97 -6.36 -17.67
CA ILE A 144 16.52 -5.01 -17.92
C ILE A 144 16.57 -4.81 -19.43
N TYR A 145 16.18 -3.64 -19.91
CA TYR A 145 16.30 -3.35 -21.34
C TYR A 145 17.77 -3.31 -21.80
N PRO A 146 18.08 -3.71 -23.04
CA PRO A 146 19.41 -3.51 -23.61
C PRO A 146 19.77 -2.02 -23.70
N SER A 147 21.05 -1.70 -23.87
CA SER A 147 21.47 -0.31 -24.13
C SER A 147 21.00 0.15 -25.52
N ILE A 148 20.15 1.17 -25.56
CA ILE A 148 19.57 1.75 -26.79
C ILE A 148 20.05 3.21 -26.90
N ASP A 149 20.63 3.57 -28.04
CA ASP A 149 21.14 4.93 -28.31
C ASP A 149 20.06 5.71 -29.09
N PHE A 150 19.25 6.45 -28.36
CA PHE A 150 18.18 7.26 -28.94
C PHE A 150 18.74 8.56 -29.49
N ILE A 151 18.49 8.81 -30.78
CA ILE A 151 19.02 9.96 -31.50
C ILE A 151 17.89 10.91 -31.95
N ASP A 152 18.15 12.21 -31.87
CA ASP A 152 17.26 13.25 -32.39
C ASP A 152 17.32 13.34 -33.92
N SER A 153 16.49 14.21 -34.50
CA SER A 153 16.47 14.49 -35.95
C SER A 153 17.81 15.00 -36.51
N ASN A 154 18.70 15.49 -35.65
CA ASN A 154 20.05 15.98 -35.99
C ASN A 154 21.13 14.91 -35.75
N ARG A 155 20.75 13.67 -35.42
CA ARG A 155 21.62 12.52 -35.07
C ARG A 155 22.47 12.72 -33.79
N LYS A 156 22.04 13.61 -32.89
CA LYS A 156 22.63 13.77 -31.56
C LYS A 156 21.94 12.82 -30.59
N SER A 157 22.71 12.12 -29.75
CA SER A 157 22.14 11.27 -28.70
C SER A 157 21.36 12.13 -27.69
N ILE A 158 20.16 11.66 -27.35
CA ILE A 158 19.23 12.30 -26.40
C ILE A 158 19.59 11.93 -24.96
N LEU A 159 20.20 10.75 -24.76
CA LEU A 159 20.53 10.24 -23.44
C LEU A 159 21.89 10.74 -22.94
N SER A 160 21.93 11.10 -21.66
CA SER A 160 23.18 11.33 -20.92
C SER A 160 23.91 10.00 -20.66
N PRO A 161 25.25 10.01 -20.51
CA PRO A 161 25.99 8.82 -20.09
C PRO A 161 25.50 8.30 -18.73
N ILE A 162 25.32 6.98 -18.63
CA ILE A 162 24.93 6.30 -17.39
C ILE A 162 25.92 6.61 -16.25
N SER A 163 25.41 7.08 -15.11
CA SER A 163 26.20 7.35 -13.92
C SER A 163 26.79 6.06 -13.33
N ARG A 164 27.83 6.22 -12.50
CA ARG A 164 28.41 5.11 -11.73
C ARG A 164 27.35 4.46 -10.82
N GLN A 165 26.52 5.27 -10.18
CA GLN A 165 25.50 4.84 -9.22
C GLN A 165 24.43 3.98 -9.91
N TYR A 166 23.97 4.41 -11.08
CA TYR A 166 23.00 3.65 -11.86
C TYR A 166 23.59 2.36 -12.44
N ARG A 167 24.86 2.39 -12.89
CA ARG A 167 25.60 1.18 -13.28
C ARG A 167 25.71 0.16 -12.14
N GLU A 168 26.05 0.60 -10.93
CA GLU A 168 26.10 -0.26 -9.74
C GLU A 168 24.72 -0.83 -9.37
N LEU A 169 23.64 -0.07 -9.61
CA LEU A 169 22.25 -0.54 -9.46
C LEU A 169 21.90 -1.63 -10.48
N LEU A 170 22.19 -1.43 -11.76
CA LEU A 170 21.91 -2.43 -12.80
C LEU A 170 22.73 -3.70 -12.55
N GLU A 171 24.03 -3.58 -12.25
CA GLU A 171 24.88 -4.73 -11.92
C GLU A 171 24.39 -5.49 -10.67
N ALA A 172 23.86 -4.78 -9.66
CA ALA A 172 23.25 -5.40 -8.49
C ALA A 172 22.00 -6.23 -8.84
N ILE A 173 21.22 -5.82 -9.83
CA ILE A 173 20.06 -6.59 -10.34
C ILE A 173 20.55 -7.80 -11.13
N ILE A 174 21.45 -7.62 -12.11
CA ILE A 174 21.97 -8.69 -12.98
C ILE A 174 22.64 -9.82 -12.17
N THR A 175 23.35 -9.46 -11.09
CA THR A 175 24.02 -10.44 -10.21
C THR A 175 23.12 -11.02 -9.11
N SER A 176 21.82 -10.71 -9.12
CA SER A 176 20.83 -11.19 -8.16
C SER A 176 20.06 -12.41 -8.66
N PRO A 177 19.45 -13.22 -7.77
CA PRO A 177 18.57 -14.31 -8.18
C PRO A 177 17.25 -13.85 -8.83
N TYR A 178 16.96 -12.55 -8.83
CA TYR A 178 15.77 -11.99 -9.48
C TYR A 178 15.95 -11.80 -10.99
N TYR A 179 17.16 -11.89 -11.55
CA TYR A 179 17.41 -11.50 -12.93
C TYR A 179 16.96 -12.55 -13.97
N THR A 180 16.40 -12.10 -15.10
CA THR A 180 16.16 -12.93 -16.29
C THR A 180 16.58 -12.25 -17.59
N ASP A 181 17.15 -13.05 -18.51
CA ASP A 181 17.49 -12.70 -19.89
C ASP A 181 16.28 -12.68 -20.83
N LYS A 182 15.13 -13.17 -20.37
CA LYS A 182 13.95 -13.45 -21.19
C LYS A 182 12.78 -12.51 -20.87
N PRO A 183 12.42 -11.58 -21.77
CA PRO A 183 11.32 -10.64 -21.53
C PRO A 183 9.96 -11.35 -21.38
N GLU A 184 9.78 -12.53 -21.97
CA GLU A 184 8.57 -13.34 -21.83
C GLU A 184 8.41 -14.00 -20.45
N LYS A 185 9.50 -14.14 -19.67
CA LYS A 185 9.49 -14.66 -18.29
C LYS A 185 9.46 -13.57 -17.23
N ALA A 186 9.54 -12.30 -17.64
CA ALA A 186 9.72 -11.17 -16.74
C ALA A 186 8.42 -10.75 -16.05
N CYS A 187 8.46 -10.76 -14.72
CA CYS A 187 7.47 -10.15 -13.85
C CYS A 187 7.60 -8.63 -13.84
N LEU A 188 8.84 -8.11 -13.87
CA LEU A 188 9.16 -6.69 -13.72
C LEU A 188 10.17 -6.24 -14.79
N PHE A 189 10.02 -5.02 -15.30
CA PHE A 189 10.84 -4.45 -16.36
C PHE A 189 11.58 -3.19 -15.87
N VAL A 190 12.89 -3.11 -16.11
CA VAL A 190 13.76 -1.99 -15.75
C VAL A 190 14.32 -1.34 -17.02
N PRO A 191 13.88 -0.12 -17.41
CA PRO A 191 14.50 0.64 -18.50
C PRO A 191 16.00 0.80 -18.24
N ASN A 192 16.86 0.73 -19.26
CA ASN A 192 18.29 1.04 -19.12
C ASN A 192 18.52 2.53 -19.43
N ILE A 193 17.98 3.38 -18.56
CA ILE A 193 17.95 4.83 -18.70
C ILE A 193 18.22 5.43 -17.33
N ASP A 194 19.29 6.20 -17.20
CA ASP A 194 19.62 6.81 -15.91
C ASP A 194 18.65 7.96 -15.59
N LEU A 195 17.68 7.64 -14.72
CA LEU A 195 16.66 8.56 -14.21
C LEU A 195 16.85 8.83 -12.71
N LEU A 196 18.02 8.50 -12.13
CA LEU A 196 18.30 8.78 -10.71
C LEU A 196 18.23 10.28 -10.39
N ASN A 197 18.53 11.13 -11.37
CA ASN A 197 18.41 12.59 -11.26
C ASN A 197 17.63 13.18 -12.46
N GLN A 198 16.35 13.48 -12.26
CA GLN A 198 15.50 14.03 -13.32
C GLN A 198 15.83 15.49 -13.67
N LEU A 199 16.57 16.23 -12.83
CA LEU A 199 16.96 17.63 -13.12
C LEU A 199 17.90 17.75 -14.33
N THR A 200 18.55 16.65 -14.73
CA THR A 200 19.51 16.62 -15.84
C THR A 200 18.91 16.12 -17.17
N VAL A 201 17.61 15.81 -17.23
CA VAL A 201 16.96 15.24 -18.42
C VAL A 201 15.77 16.05 -18.91
N ASN A 202 15.49 16.00 -20.21
CA ASN A 202 14.30 16.60 -20.80
C ASN A 202 13.10 15.67 -20.59
N SER A 203 12.17 16.06 -19.71
CA SER A 203 11.03 15.23 -19.31
C SER A 203 10.14 14.79 -20.47
N HIS A 204 9.91 15.65 -21.46
CA HIS A 204 9.12 15.33 -22.65
C HIS A 204 9.80 14.26 -23.51
N GLN A 205 11.10 14.42 -23.79
CA GLN A 205 11.86 13.48 -24.60
C GLN A 205 12.00 12.11 -23.93
N ILE A 206 12.24 12.07 -22.61
CA ILE A 206 12.27 10.82 -21.83
C ILE A 206 10.89 10.14 -21.83
N SER A 207 9.80 10.90 -21.73
CA SER A 207 8.44 10.34 -21.75
C SER A 207 8.08 9.66 -23.09
N LEU A 208 8.49 10.27 -24.21
CA LEU A 208 8.38 9.68 -25.55
C LEU A 208 9.22 8.41 -25.67
N LEU A 209 10.47 8.47 -25.20
CA LEU A 209 11.42 7.37 -25.22
C LEU A 209 10.90 6.16 -24.43
N LEU A 210 10.47 6.35 -23.19
CA LEU A 210 9.85 5.30 -22.37
C LEU A 210 8.64 4.68 -23.10
N SER A 211 7.79 5.52 -23.68
CA SER A 211 6.61 5.08 -24.43
C SER A 211 6.94 4.34 -25.73
N SER A 212 8.17 4.47 -26.25
CA SER A 212 8.66 3.75 -27.43
C SER A 212 9.31 2.39 -27.11
N LEU A 213 9.52 2.06 -25.83
CA LEU A 213 10.16 0.80 -25.44
C LEU A 213 9.26 -0.41 -25.80
N PRO A 214 9.82 -1.50 -26.35
CA PRO A 214 9.04 -2.71 -26.60
C PRO A 214 8.51 -3.27 -25.28
N HIS A 215 7.27 -3.75 -25.25
CA HIS A 215 6.57 -4.18 -24.03
C HIS A 215 6.20 -3.09 -23.00
N TRP A 216 6.48 -1.79 -23.23
CA TRP A 216 6.14 -0.71 -22.28
C TRP A 216 4.71 -0.80 -21.76
N GLY A 217 3.72 -1.04 -22.65
CA GLY A 217 2.39 -1.50 -22.26
C GLY A 217 1.67 -0.55 -21.28
N ARG A 218 1.72 0.76 -21.55
CA ARG A 218 1.26 1.85 -20.66
C ARG A 218 2.09 2.05 -19.37
N GLY A 219 3.21 1.35 -19.20
CA GLY A 219 4.04 1.35 -18.00
C GLY A 219 3.73 0.20 -17.04
N ALA A 220 2.71 -0.63 -17.30
CA ALA A 220 2.37 -1.75 -16.43
C ALA A 220 3.59 -2.68 -16.22
N ASN A 221 3.84 -3.09 -14.97
CA ASN A 221 4.99 -3.90 -14.55
C ASN A 221 6.38 -3.28 -14.82
N HIS A 222 6.47 -1.98 -15.07
CA HIS A 222 7.76 -1.27 -15.15
C HIS A 222 8.11 -0.60 -13.83
N ILE A 223 9.40 -0.53 -13.51
CA ILE A 223 9.92 0.21 -12.37
C ILE A 223 10.93 1.26 -12.82
N ILE A 224 10.78 2.49 -12.32
CA ILE A 224 11.70 3.60 -12.53
C ILE A 224 12.37 3.93 -11.19
N PHE A 225 13.71 3.93 -11.17
CA PHE A 225 14.50 4.38 -10.02
C PHE A 225 14.80 5.87 -10.15
N SER A 226 14.44 6.66 -9.14
CA SER A 226 14.56 8.12 -9.17
C SER A 226 14.86 8.68 -7.77
N MET A 227 16.06 9.22 -7.55
CA MET A 227 16.45 9.78 -6.25
C MET A 227 16.24 11.30 -6.16
N ILE A 228 16.22 12.00 -7.29
CA ILE A 228 15.95 13.43 -7.39
C ILE A 228 14.98 13.64 -8.55
N TRP A 229 13.88 14.35 -8.30
CA TRP A 229 12.71 14.44 -9.17
C TRP A 229 12.03 15.81 -9.08
N GLY A 230 11.23 16.13 -10.09
CA GLY A 230 10.64 17.45 -10.33
C GLY A 230 11.60 18.42 -11.04
N SER A 231 11.10 19.62 -11.34
CA SER A 231 11.83 20.73 -11.95
C SER A 231 11.90 21.93 -10.99
N LEU A 232 12.86 22.83 -11.19
CA LEU A 232 12.99 24.04 -10.37
C LEU A 232 12.11 25.18 -10.93
N PRO A 233 11.36 25.92 -10.08
CA PRO A 233 11.25 25.77 -8.62
C PRO A 233 10.27 24.65 -8.23
N ALA A 234 10.74 23.71 -7.40
CA ALA A 234 9.94 22.54 -7.02
C ALA A 234 8.84 22.91 -6.00
N SER A 235 7.63 23.18 -6.50
CA SER A 235 6.40 23.23 -5.69
C SER A 235 5.74 21.86 -5.56
N ASP A 236 5.87 21.03 -6.59
CA ASP A 236 5.17 19.77 -6.72
C ASP A 236 6.14 18.59 -6.65
N SER A 237 5.91 17.71 -5.68
CA SER A 237 6.66 16.46 -5.44
C SER A 237 6.13 15.30 -6.29
N THR A 238 5.67 15.63 -7.50
CA THR A 238 5.31 14.69 -8.58
C THR A 238 6.48 14.54 -9.55
N THR A 239 6.56 13.41 -10.26
CA THR A 239 7.44 13.32 -11.43
C THR A 239 6.87 14.13 -12.60
N ASP A 240 7.72 14.90 -13.27
CA ASP A 240 7.40 15.61 -14.52
C ASP A 240 7.35 14.66 -15.74
N LEU A 241 7.61 13.37 -15.53
CA LEU A 241 7.59 12.32 -16.56
C LEU A 241 6.18 11.74 -16.72
N ASN A 242 5.75 11.54 -17.96
CA ASN A 242 4.55 10.80 -18.31
C ASN A 242 4.85 9.30 -18.37
N ILE A 243 4.74 8.62 -17.23
CA ILE A 243 5.12 7.21 -17.06
C ILE A 243 3.92 6.25 -17.05
N GLY A 244 2.71 6.77 -17.28
CA GLY A 244 1.46 6.01 -17.23
C GLY A 244 1.27 5.24 -15.91
N ASP A 245 1.18 3.92 -16.01
CA ASP A 245 0.88 2.98 -14.95
C ASP A 245 2.14 2.38 -14.28
N ALA A 246 3.35 2.91 -14.56
CA ALA A 246 4.62 2.40 -14.00
C ALA A 246 4.82 2.71 -12.51
N LEU A 247 5.58 1.83 -11.83
CA LEU A 247 6.00 1.96 -10.43
C LEU A 247 7.21 2.91 -10.32
N ILE A 248 7.27 3.69 -9.25
CA ILE A 248 8.42 4.52 -8.91
C ILE A 248 9.11 3.97 -7.66
N ALA A 249 10.38 3.62 -7.79
CA ALA A 249 11.32 3.50 -6.69
C ALA A 249 11.94 4.88 -6.45
N GLY A 250 11.26 5.70 -5.65
CA GLY A 250 11.46 7.14 -5.53
C GLY A 250 12.01 7.57 -4.17
N ALA A 251 12.92 8.55 -4.13
CA ALA A 251 13.31 9.20 -2.88
C ALA A 251 12.60 10.54 -2.72
N GLY A 252 12.20 10.90 -1.50
CA GLY A 252 11.55 12.19 -1.25
C GLY A 252 10.05 12.26 -1.58
N PHE A 253 9.36 11.13 -1.52
CA PHE A 253 7.90 11.11 -1.37
C PHE A 253 7.52 11.84 -0.07
N ASP A 254 6.68 12.87 0.00
CA ASP A 254 5.57 13.16 -0.88
C ASP A 254 4.35 12.33 -0.43
N SER A 255 3.78 12.57 0.75
CA SER A 255 2.64 11.80 1.25
C SER A 255 1.30 11.98 0.51
N TRP A 256 1.17 13.04 -0.30
CA TRP A 256 0.05 13.30 -1.21
C TRP A 256 0.24 12.61 -2.57
N THR A 257 1.50 12.42 -3.02
CA THR A 257 1.83 11.84 -4.34
C THR A 257 2.26 10.37 -4.30
N TYR A 258 2.78 9.90 -3.16
CA TYR A 258 3.17 8.50 -2.94
C TYR A 258 1.97 7.57 -3.07
N ARG A 259 2.03 6.61 -3.99
CA ARG A 259 1.00 5.58 -4.16
C ARG A 259 1.30 4.42 -3.19
N PRO A 260 0.64 4.31 -2.03
CA PRO A 260 1.08 3.41 -0.97
C PRO A 260 0.88 1.95 -1.38
N THR A 261 1.80 1.06 -0.99
CA THR A 261 1.86 -0.35 -1.42
C THR A 261 2.05 -0.58 -2.93
N PHE A 262 2.17 0.49 -3.73
CA PHE A 262 2.46 0.43 -5.16
C PHE A 262 3.88 0.94 -5.45
N ASP A 263 4.15 2.20 -5.15
CA ASP A 263 5.50 2.76 -5.22
C ASP A 263 6.37 2.22 -4.07
N VAL A 264 7.68 2.45 -4.17
CA VAL A 264 8.64 2.11 -3.10
C VAL A 264 9.43 3.36 -2.74
N SER A 265 9.28 3.86 -1.52
CA SER A 265 10.16 4.92 -1.02
C SER A 265 11.57 4.37 -0.83
N ILE A 266 12.58 4.97 -1.46
CA ILE A 266 14.00 4.62 -1.39
C ILE A 266 14.82 5.80 -0.83
N PRO A 267 16.04 5.60 -0.31
CA PRO A 267 16.86 6.72 0.15
C PRO A 267 17.56 7.43 -1.01
N VAL A 268 17.90 8.71 -0.80
CA VAL A 268 18.91 9.38 -1.63
C VAL A 268 20.28 8.81 -1.25
N PHE A 269 20.98 8.26 -2.22
CA PHE A 269 22.33 7.73 -2.03
C PHE A 269 23.33 8.88 -1.78
N SER A 270 24.17 8.74 -0.75
CA SER A 270 25.23 9.70 -0.43
C SER A 270 26.59 9.15 -0.83
N LEU A 271 27.27 9.86 -1.74
CA LEU A 271 28.65 9.56 -2.10
C LEU A 271 29.61 9.75 -0.91
N PHE A 272 29.37 10.77 -0.07
CA PHE A 272 30.18 11.01 1.12
C PHE A 272 30.11 9.85 2.12
N SER A 273 28.92 9.26 2.33
CA SER A 273 28.79 8.06 3.17
C SER A 273 29.62 6.89 2.62
N TYR A 274 29.49 6.62 1.33
CA TYR A 274 30.17 5.51 0.66
C TYR A 274 31.72 5.67 0.67
N GLU A 275 32.23 6.87 0.39
CA GLU A 275 33.67 7.12 0.39
C GLU A 275 34.26 7.16 1.81
N PHE A 276 33.52 7.69 2.79
CA PHE A 276 33.96 7.71 4.18
C PHE A 276 34.03 6.29 4.76
N GLN A 277 33.08 5.42 4.42
CA GLN A 277 33.11 4.00 4.77
C GLN A 277 34.42 3.34 4.31
N ASN A 278 34.76 3.47 3.02
CA ASN A 278 35.91 2.80 2.43
C ASN A 278 37.26 3.32 2.94
N ASN A 279 37.33 4.57 3.40
CA ASN A 279 38.60 5.22 3.73
C ASN A 279 38.92 5.36 5.24
N LYS A 280 37.92 5.32 6.15
CA LYS A 280 38.14 5.60 7.59
C LYS A 280 37.02 5.18 8.56
N TYR A 281 36.19 4.19 8.22
CA TYR A 281 35.13 3.72 9.12
C TYR A 281 35.68 3.12 10.42
N ASN A 282 35.47 3.80 11.55
CA ASN A 282 35.84 3.31 12.87
C ASN A 282 34.57 3.06 13.68
N GLU A 283 34.12 1.80 13.75
CA GLU A 283 32.89 1.42 14.46
C GLU A 283 32.89 1.82 15.94
N ASN A 284 34.08 1.82 16.57
CA ASN A 284 34.23 2.22 17.97
C ASN A 284 33.90 3.71 18.18
N ALA A 285 34.11 4.56 17.16
CA ALA A 285 33.74 5.97 17.21
C ALA A 285 32.23 6.18 17.08
N ILE A 286 31.44 5.20 16.62
CA ILE A 286 29.98 5.29 16.57
C ILE A 286 29.38 4.96 17.95
N GLN A 287 30.07 4.14 18.76
CA GLN A 287 29.62 3.71 20.10
C GLN A 287 30.03 4.67 21.23
N THR A 288 30.71 5.78 20.95
CA THR A 288 31.07 6.77 21.99
C THR A 288 29.81 7.44 22.53
N LYS A 289 29.58 7.31 23.84
CA LYS A 289 28.43 7.94 24.50
C LYS A 289 28.56 9.46 24.52
N ASP A 290 29.76 9.94 24.83
CA ASP A 290 30.11 11.35 24.88
C ASP A 290 30.29 11.92 23.47
N ARG A 291 29.20 12.49 22.93
CA ARG A 291 29.19 13.28 21.71
C ARG A 291 29.44 14.75 22.07
N LYS A 292 30.16 15.47 21.20
CA LYS A 292 30.49 16.89 21.40
C LYS A 292 29.26 17.79 21.27
N TRP A 293 28.35 17.45 20.37
CA TRP A 293 27.12 18.21 20.12
C TRP A 293 25.89 17.37 20.48
N PHE A 294 24.89 18.01 21.09
CA PHE A 294 23.61 17.37 21.33
C PHE A 294 22.78 17.35 20.05
N VAL A 295 22.69 18.49 19.35
CA VAL A 295 21.94 18.64 18.10
C VAL A 295 22.80 19.33 17.04
N ILE A 296 22.69 18.87 15.78
CA ILE A 296 23.30 19.52 14.62
C ILE A 296 22.29 19.73 13.49
N CYS A 297 22.38 20.90 12.85
CA CYS A 297 21.71 21.19 11.57
C CYS A 297 22.75 21.47 10.49
N THR A 298 22.68 20.76 9.35
CA THR A 298 23.56 20.97 8.18
C THR A 298 22.82 21.50 6.95
N GLN A 299 21.50 21.72 7.04
CA GLN A 299 20.63 22.10 5.92
C GLN A 299 20.20 23.57 5.96
N PHE A 300 20.89 24.42 6.73
CA PHE A 300 20.42 25.79 7.01
C PHE A 300 20.15 26.62 5.75
N ASP A 301 21.01 26.51 4.75
CA ASP A 301 20.90 27.28 3.50
C ASP A 301 19.80 26.74 2.54
N SER A 302 19.16 25.62 2.88
CA SER A 302 18.16 24.93 2.04
C SER A 302 16.75 24.86 2.64
N VAL A 303 16.55 25.37 3.87
CA VAL A 303 15.25 25.41 4.57
C VAL A 303 14.57 26.78 4.45
N SER A 304 13.31 26.88 4.86
CA SER A 304 12.55 28.14 4.74
C SER A 304 13.12 29.26 5.59
N VAL A 305 12.88 30.51 5.19
CA VAL A 305 13.32 31.71 5.95
C VAL A 305 12.71 31.73 7.37
N GLY A 306 11.53 31.17 7.57
CA GLY A 306 10.92 31.00 8.90
C GLY A 306 11.70 30.02 9.77
N ASP A 307 12.04 28.85 9.22
CA ASP A 307 12.84 27.84 9.93
C ASP A 307 14.25 28.36 10.24
N GLN A 308 14.86 29.11 9.32
CA GLN A 308 16.16 29.76 9.55
C GLN A 308 16.14 30.72 10.76
N GLN A 309 15.06 31.49 10.93
CA GLN A 309 14.91 32.38 12.08
C GLN A 309 14.79 31.59 13.39
N ILE A 310 13.97 30.52 13.41
CA ILE A 310 13.79 29.67 14.58
C ILE A 310 15.10 28.95 14.94
N LEU A 311 15.79 28.37 13.97
CA LEU A 311 17.09 27.71 14.17
C LEU A 311 18.17 28.67 14.71
N THR A 312 18.18 29.92 14.23
CA THR A 312 19.12 30.96 14.72
C THR A 312 18.80 31.36 16.16
N ALA A 313 17.52 31.48 16.52
CA ALA A 313 17.10 31.75 17.90
C ALA A 313 17.43 30.59 18.85
N LEU A 314 17.18 29.35 18.44
CA LEU A 314 17.55 28.16 19.21
C LEU A 314 19.06 28.05 19.40
N GLU A 315 19.85 28.35 18.35
CA GLU A 315 21.31 28.32 18.43
C GLU A 315 21.86 29.36 19.42
N SER A 316 21.22 30.54 19.53
CA SER A 316 21.64 31.57 20.49
C SER A 316 21.26 31.23 21.93
N GLN A 317 20.14 30.54 22.14
CA GLN A 317 19.67 30.10 23.46
C GLN A 317 20.42 28.85 23.98
N HIS A 318 20.84 27.95 23.08
CA HIS A 318 21.44 26.65 23.41
C HIS A 318 22.84 26.48 22.81
N SER A 319 23.69 27.50 22.95
CA SER A 319 24.98 27.58 22.25
C SER A 319 25.87 26.35 22.44
N ASP A 320 25.88 25.78 23.65
CA ASP A 320 26.83 24.73 24.00
C ASP A 320 26.36 23.34 23.57
N GLN A 321 25.11 23.22 23.09
CA GLN A 321 24.44 21.95 22.76
C GLN A 321 24.01 21.86 21.30
N LEU A 322 23.54 22.96 20.71
CA LEU A 322 23.10 23.05 19.31
C LEU A 322 24.16 23.79 18.48
N ILE A 323 24.48 23.22 17.31
CA ILE A 323 25.24 23.90 16.25
C ILE A 323 24.52 23.85 14.91
N VAL A 324 24.47 24.99 14.25
CA VAL A 324 23.90 25.19 12.92
C VAL A 324 25.04 25.45 11.95
N LEU A 325 25.09 24.70 10.85
CA LEU A 325 26.15 24.79 9.84
C LEU A 325 25.59 25.19 8.49
N ARG A 326 26.40 25.98 7.77
CA ARG A 326 26.18 26.46 6.41
C ARG A 326 27.23 25.91 5.47
N SER A 327 26.89 25.80 4.18
CA SER A 327 27.81 25.36 3.12
C SER A 327 28.78 26.45 2.68
N GLU A 328 28.42 27.73 2.82
CA GLU A 328 29.26 28.84 2.39
C GLU A 328 30.16 29.40 3.52
N CYS A 329 31.47 29.20 3.38
CA CYS A 329 32.52 29.51 4.35
C CYS A 329 33.29 30.83 4.07
N ASN A 330 32.60 31.93 3.72
CA ASN A 330 33.16 33.20 3.21
C ASN A 330 33.90 33.08 1.85
N GLN A 331 34.22 34.23 1.23
CA GLN A 331 34.63 34.39 -0.18
C GLN A 331 36.04 33.88 -0.57
N SER A 332 36.63 32.92 0.15
CA SER A 332 37.88 32.29 -0.30
C SER A 332 37.58 31.29 -1.43
N LYS A 333 38.09 31.54 -2.65
CA LYS A 333 37.85 30.76 -3.89
C LYS A 333 38.28 29.28 -3.87
N HIS A 334 38.71 28.75 -2.72
CA HIS A 334 39.04 27.35 -2.50
C HIS A 334 38.43 26.89 -1.17
N ASN A 335 37.12 26.72 -1.15
CA ASN A 335 36.48 25.89 -0.13
C ASN A 335 36.65 24.43 -0.57
N ASN A 336 37.21 23.58 0.29
CA ASN A 336 37.12 22.14 0.08
C ASN A 336 35.65 21.73 0.19
N GLU A 337 35.14 20.92 -0.74
CA GLU A 337 33.70 20.59 -0.86
C GLU A 337 33.08 19.95 0.40
N THR A 338 33.93 19.44 1.30
CA THR A 338 33.54 18.84 2.59
C THR A 338 33.57 19.80 3.79
N GLN A 339 33.89 21.08 3.61
CA GLN A 339 34.02 22.03 4.72
C GLN A 339 32.73 22.82 4.95
N MET A 340 32.18 22.72 6.16
CA MET A 340 30.97 23.41 6.61
C MET A 340 31.30 24.40 7.72
N CYS A 341 30.58 25.52 7.82
CA CYS A 341 30.92 26.60 8.75
C CYS A 341 29.74 27.12 9.57
N ASN A 342 30.00 27.52 10.81
CA ASN A 342 29.14 28.40 11.57
C ASN A 342 29.71 29.83 11.52
N HIS A 343 29.00 30.75 10.86
CA HIS A 343 29.46 32.12 10.64
C HIS A 343 29.54 32.91 11.96
N TYR A 344 28.54 32.79 12.84
CA TYR A 344 28.45 33.55 14.09
C TYR A 344 29.58 33.24 15.07
N ARG A 345 30.03 31.99 15.11
CA ARG A 345 31.10 31.51 16.01
C ARG A 345 32.47 31.38 15.33
N ASN A 346 32.56 31.65 14.03
CA ASN A 346 33.74 31.44 13.19
C ASN A 346 34.33 30.02 13.30
N ILE A 347 33.46 29.00 13.43
CA ILE A 347 33.85 27.59 13.55
C ILE A 347 33.80 26.96 12.16
N LYS A 348 34.86 26.23 11.78
CA LYS A 348 34.91 25.41 10.55
C LYS A 348 34.99 23.93 10.92
N LEU A 349 34.11 23.09 10.37
CA LEU A 349 34.03 21.66 10.63
C LEU A 349 34.05 20.87 9.31
N ILE A 350 34.36 19.58 9.40
CA ILE A 350 34.50 18.69 8.23
C ILE A 350 33.30 17.74 8.18
N TYR A 351 32.63 17.71 7.02
CA TYR A 351 31.58 16.76 6.66
C TYR A 351 32.18 15.48 6.05
N PRO A 352 31.61 14.29 6.27
CA PRO A 352 30.52 13.97 7.21
C PRO A 352 31.00 13.81 8.66
N LYS A 353 32.30 13.95 8.96
CA LYS A 353 32.88 13.69 10.30
C LYS A 353 32.10 14.34 11.45
N VAL A 354 31.65 15.58 11.29
CA VAL A 354 30.90 16.30 12.34
C VAL A 354 29.60 15.58 12.78
N LEU A 355 28.99 14.78 11.91
CA LEU A 355 27.82 13.97 12.26
C LEU A 355 28.17 12.87 13.27
N THR A 356 29.40 12.31 13.21
CA THR A 356 29.93 11.37 14.23
C THR A 356 30.28 12.05 15.56
N GLU A 357 30.32 13.38 15.60
CA GLU A 357 30.53 14.17 16.83
C GLU A 357 29.20 14.63 17.45
N SER A 358 28.05 14.23 16.90
CA SER A 358 26.70 14.70 17.28
C SER A 358 25.78 13.57 17.77
N THR A 359 24.78 13.90 18.61
CA THR A 359 23.76 12.93 19.07
C THR A 359 22.54 12.91 18.15
N PHE A 360 21.95 14.06 17.88
CA PHE A 360 20.78 14.23 17.02
C PHE A 360 21.13 15.05 15.77
N CYS A 361 20.66 14.60 14.61
CA CYS A 361 20.85 15.27 13.33
C CYS A 361 19.50 15.72 12.77
N LEU A 362 19.32 17.02 12.57
CA LEU A 362 18.07 17.56 12.03
C LEU A 362 17.93 17.25 10.55
N ILE A 363 16.74 16.79 10.17
CA ILE A 363 16.33 16.54 8.79
C ILE A 363 15.05 17.33 8.56
N LEU A 364 15.21 18.51 7.98
CA LEU A 364 14.16 19.50 7.77
C LEU A 364 13.63 19.42 6.35
N ARG A 365 12.41 19.93 6.12
CA ARG A 365 11.87 20.12 4.78
C ARG A 365 12.73 21.14 4.00
N THR A 366 13.32 20.70 2.91
CA THR A 366 14.00 21.57 1.93
C THR A 366 13.19 21.64 0.63
N VAL A 367 13.75 22.26 -0.42
CA VAL A 367 13.21 22.21 -1.79
C VAL A 367 12.97 20.76 -2.25
N PHE A 368 13.79 19.82 -1.77
CA PHE A 368 13.55 18.38 -1.93
C PHE A 368 13.23 17.76 -0.55
N LEU A 369 12.24 16.88 -0.48
CA LEU A 369 11.93 16.12 0.73
C LEU A 369 12.94 14.98 0.96
N GLY A 370 13.47 14.41 -0.12
CA GLY A 370 14.54 13.41 -0.08
C GLY A 370 15.90 14.11 -0.07
N HIS A 371 16.73 13.82 0.93
CA HIS A 371 18.05 14.45 1.07
C HIS A 371 19.09 13.44 1.57
N PRO A 372 20.35 13.44 1.06
CA PRO A 372 21.40 12.48 1.44
C PRO A 372 21.77 12.52 2.93
N VAL A 373 21.54 13.64 3.61
CA VAL A 373 21.76 13.81 5.07
C VAL A 373 21.07 12.73 5.90
N LEU A 374 19.95 12.14 5.45
CA LEU A 374 19.37 10.98 6.13
C LEU A 374 20.33 9.79 6.12
N SER A 375 20.84 9.42 4.95
CA SER A 375 21.83 8.34 4.78
C SER A 375 23.12 8.63 5.55
N ASP A 376 23.60 9.88 5.56
CA ASP A 376 24.82 10.29 6.27
C ASP A 376 24.67 10.32 7.80
N ALA A 377 23.51 10.72 8.31
CA ALA A 377 23.18 10.62 9.73
C ALA A 377 23.11 9.15 10.17
N LEU A 378 22.47 8.29 9.34
CA LEU A 378 22.38 6.86 9.61
C LEU A 378 23.76 6.17 9.62
N MET A 379 24.63 6.47 8.65
CA MET A 379 26.01 5.96 8.64
C MET A 379 26.76 6.33 9.93
N SER A 380 26.59 7.58 10.37
CA SER A 380 27.35 8.20 11.44
C SER A 380 26.86 7.81 12.84
N GLY A 381 25.74 7.07 12.94
CA GLY A 381 25.03 6.81 14.20
C GLY A 381 24.54 8.07 14.89
N CYS A 382 24.16 9.08 14.11
CA CYS A 382 23.52 10.30 14.58
C CYS A 382 22.00 10.11 14.43
N ILE A 383 21.24 10.23 15.52
CA ILE A 383 19.82 9.91 15.54
C ILE A 383 19.07 10.95 14.65
N PRO A 384 18.39 10.54 13.57
CA PRO A 384 17.65 11.46 12.73
C PRO A 384 16.46 12.09 13.47
N VAL A 385 16.34 13.41 13.39
CA VAL A 385 15.17 14.17 13.87
C VAL A 385 14.46 14.71 12.64
N ILE A 386 13.36 14.07 12.26
CA ILE A 386 12.60 14.36 11.05
C ILE A 386 11.59 15.48 11.36
N ILE A 387 11.73 16.61 10.68
CA ILE A 387 10.90 17.82 10.83
C ILE A 387 10.21 18.13 9.50
N SER A 388 9.31 17.21 9.12
CA SER A 388 8.40 17.31 7.98
C SER A 388 7.20 16.39 8.25
N ASP A 389 6.00 16.97 8.20
CA ASP A 389 4.73 16.28 8.49
C ASP A 389 4.31 15.30 7.37
N ASP A 390 4.83 15.51 6.16
CA ASP A 390 4.44 14.84 4.91
C ASP A 390 5.54 14.01 4.23
N TYR A 391 6.72 13.87 4.86
CA TYR A 391 7.80 13.02 4.35
C TYR A 391 7.55 11.52 4.67
N VAL A 392 7.45 10.72 3.62
CA VAL A 392 7.43 9.25 3.62
C VAL A 392 8.86 8.73 3.59
N LEU A 393 9.30 8.16 4.70
CA LEU A 393 10.69 7.77 4.87
C LEU A 393 11.06 6.56 3.99
N PRO A 394 12.36 6.38 3.66
CA PRO A 394 12.82 5.25 2.87
C PRO A 394 12.40 3.90 3.48
N PHE A 395 11.89 3.02 2.62
CA PHE A 395 11.37 1.70 2.96
C PHE A 395 10.37 1.70 4.14
N GLU A 396 9.67 2.81 4.39
CA GLU A 396 8.80 2.97 5.55
C GLU A 396 7.68 1.91 5.62
N GLU A 397 7.30 1.27 4.52
CA GLU A 397 6.39 0.12 4.55
C GLU A 397 6.87 -1.04 5.45
N LYS A 398 8.18 -1.28 5.52
CA LYS A 398 8.79 -2.39 6.28
C LYS A 398 9.63 -1.92 7.47
N ILE A 399 10.26 -0.74 7.38
CA ILE A 399 11.10 -0.17 8.45
C ILE A 399 10.22 0.58 9.47
N ASP A 400 10.33 0.20 10.73
CA ASP A 400 9.80 0.93 11.88
C ASP A 400 10.76 2.06 12.29
N TRP A 401 10.57 3.20 11.65
CA TRP A 401 11.33 4.42 11.90
C TRP A 401 11.22 4.97 13.32
N THR A 402 10.21 4.57 14.12
CA THR A 402 10.09 5.00 15.53
C THR A 402 11.20 4.41 16.41
N ARG A 403 11.86 3.35 15.94
CA ARG A 403 13.00 2.71 16.61
C ARG A 403 14.33 3.38 16.32
N ALA A 404 14.43 4.18 15.26
CA ALA A 404 15.68 4.77 14.78
C ALA A 404 15.67 6.31 14.75
N SER A 405 14.51 6.95 14.67
CA SER A 405 14.36 8.39 14.45
C SER A 405 13.28 9.02 15.35
N VAL A 406 13.38 10.33 15.55
CA VAL A 406 12.36 11.15 16.24
C VAL A 406 11.61 11.95 15.17
N ARG A 407 10.29 11.83 15.06
CA ARG A 407 9.47 12.73 14.24
C ARG A 407 8.96 13.88 15.11
N ILE A 408 9.21 15.13 14.70
CA ILE A 408 8.70 16.35 15.33
C ILE A 408 7.89 17.11 14.28
N ARG A 409 6.72 17.63 14.67
CA ARG A 409 5.89 18.39 13.72
C ARG A 409 6.54 19.72 13.37
N SER A 410 6.40 20.19 12.13
CA SER A 410 7.10 21.40 11.67
C SER A 410 6.78 22.64 12.51
N HIS A 411 5.54 22.79 12.99
CA HIS A 411 5.16 23.89 13.89
C HIS A 411 5.74 23.81 15.30
N SER A 412 6.26 22.65 15.73
CA SER A 412 6.90 22.44 17.03
C SER A 412 8.42 22.59 16.98
N LEU A 413 8.97 23.13 15.88
CA LEU A 413 10.42 23.38 15.75
C LEU A 413 10.96 24.30 16.87
N SER A 414 10.17 25.24 17.39
CA SER A 414 10.53 26.08 18.54
C SER A 414 10.78 25.29 19.82
N ASP A 415 10.12 24.14 19.98
CA ASP A 415 10.16 23.32 21.20
C ASP A 415 11.20 22.19 21.09
N LEU A 416 11.98 22.16 20.00
CA LEU A 416 12.96 21.12 19.66
C LEU A 416 13.82 20.67 20.84
N MET A 417 14.44 21.61 21.55
CA MET A 417 15.33 21.30 22.67
C MET A 417 14.56 20.73 23.88
N ALA A 418 13.33 21.21 24.14
CA ALA A 418 12.48 20.69 25.20
C ALA A 418 12.00 19.26 24.88
N ILE A 419 11.71 18.97 23.60
CA ILE A 419 11.30 17.62 23.16
C ILE A 419 12.47 16.64 23.24
N LEU A 420 13.65 16.99 22.72
CA LEU A 420 14.79 16.07 22.66
C LEU A 420 15.41 15.78 24.04
N THR A 421 15.40 16.73 24.97
CA THR A 421 15.90 16.52 26.34
C THR A 421 15.01 15.61 27.20
N LEU A 422 13.77 15.33 26.78
CA LEU A 422 12.90 14.34 27.45
C LEU A 422 13.22 12.89 27.07
N ILE A 423 14.09 12.64 26.08
CA ILE A 423 14.42 11.29 25.61
C ILE A 423 15.52 10.70 26.52
N PRO A 424 15.27 9.56 27.23
CA PRO A 424 16.27 8.99 28.13
C PRO A 424 17.51 8.44 27.39
N ASP A 425 18.68 8.54 28.01
CA ASP A 425 19.96 8.07 27.44
C ASP A 425 19.91 6.63 26.93
N LYS A 426 19.28 5.73 27.68
CA LYS A 426 19.08 4.33 27.27
C LYS A 426 18.33 4.23 25.93
N LYS A 427 17.32 5.09 25.73
CA LYS A 427 16.55 5.10 24.48
C LYS A 427 17.38 5.67 23.33
N MET A 428 18.22 6.67 23.60
CA MET A 428 19.17 7.18 22.60
C MET A 428 20.18 6.12 22.18
N ASP A 429 20.73 5.34 23.12
CA ASP A 429 21.63 4.21 22.81
C ASP A 429 20.93 3.14 21.94
N GLU A 430 19.70 2.75 22.28
CA GLU A 430 18.89 1.83 21.47
C GLU A 430 18.67 2.38 20.03
N MET A 431 18.35 3.67 19.91
CA MET A 431 18.13 4.32 18.61
C MET A 431 19.40 4.43 17.78
N ARG A 432 20.59 4.66 18.38
CA ARG A 432 21.89 4.65 17.69
C ARG A 432 22.26 3.28 17.14
N VAL A 433 22.00 2.21 17.91
CA VAL A 433 22.19 0.82 17.44
C VAL A 433 21.26 0.51 16.27
N GLN A 434 19.97 0.85 16.39
CA GLN A 434 19.00 0.66 15.30
C GLN A 434 19.40 1.44 14.04
N THR A 435 19.80 2.70 14.20
CA THR A 435 20.30 3.60 13.15
C THR A 435 21.43 2.96 12.35
N THR A 436 22.43 2.42 13.04
CA THR A 436 23.58 1.74 12.43
C THR A 436 23.17 0.44 11.72
N PHE A 437 22.26 -0.34 12.31
CA PHE A 437 21.72 -1.56 11.71
C PHE A 437 20.97 -1.27 10.40
N LEU A 438 20.07 -0.27 10.38
CA LEU A 438 19.32 0.10 9.19
C LEU A 438 20.27 0.51 8.06
N TRP A 439 21.29 1.34 8.37
CA TRP A 439 22.27 1.77 7.37
C TRP A 439 23.01 0.59 6.73
N LYS A 440 23.64 -0.26 7.55
CA LYS A 440 24.42 -1.41 7.09
C LYS A 440 23.60 -2.33 6.18
N THR A 441 22.36 -2.60 6.57
CA THR A 441 21.47 -3.57 5.90
C THR A 441 20.84 -3.01 4.61
N TYR A 442 20.39 -1.75 4.59
CA TYR A 442 19.52 -1.24 3.50
C TYR A 442 20.05 -0.01 2.74
N PHE A 443 21.00 0.76 3.29
CA PHE A 443 21.42 2.07 2.74
C PHE A 443 22.90 2.13 2.34
N SER A 444 23.70 1.14 2.74
CA SER A 444 25.18 1.13 2.63
C SER A 444 25.72 1.19 1.19
N SER A 445 24.92 0.82 0.19
CA SER A 445 25.32 0.83 -1.23
C SER A 445 24.11 0.87 -2.17
N MET A 446 24.33 1.25 -3.43
CA MET A 446 23.33 1.10 -4.50
C MET A 446 22.82 -0.34 -4.62
N LYS A 447 23.69 -1.33 -4.38
CA LYS A 447 23.32 -2.76 -4.31
C LYS A 447 22.33 -3.05 -3.18
N ALA A 448 22.58 -2.53 -1.98
CA ALA A 448 21.66 -2.71 -0.85
C ALA A 448 20.29 -2.08 -1.15
N ILE A 449 20.26 -0.87 -1.71
CA ILE A 449 19.03 -0.15 -2.07
C ILE A 449 18.23 -0.92 -3.14
N ALA A 450 18.90 -1.38 -4.21
CA ALA A 450 18.28 -2.11 -5.31
C ALA A 450 17.68 -3.44 -4.85
N LEU A 451 18.46 -4.27 -4.13
CA LEU A 451 18.00 -5.57 -3.64
C LEU A 451 16.90 -5.43 -2.57
N THR A 452 16.94 -4.39 -1.75
CA THR A 452 15.88 -4.09 -0.78
C THR A 452 14.58 -3.72 -1.49
N THR A 453 14.66 -2.90 -2.55
CA THR A 453 13.51 -2.53 -3.38
C THR A 453 12.87 -3.76 -4.02
N LEU A 454 13.67 -4.62 -4.65
CA LEU A 454 13.18 -5.86 -5.27
C LEU A 454 12.60 -6.82 -4.23
N LYS A 455 13.23 -6.96 -3.05
CA LYS A 455 12.69 -7.78 -1.96
C LYS A 455 11.31 -7.30 -1.50
N ILE A 456 11.11 -5.99 -1.34
CA ILE A 456 9.79 -5.43 -0.97
C ILE A 456 8.73 -5.78 -2.01
N ILE A 457 9.06 -5.66 -3.30
CA ILE A 457 8.15 -6.00 -4.41
C ILE A 457 7.88 -7.51 -4.44
N ASN A 458 8.88 -8.34 -4.18
CA ASN A 458 8.73 -9.79 -4.06
C ASN A 458 7.75 -10.19 -2.95
N GLU A 459 7.89 -9.61 -1.75
CA GLU A 459 7.00 -9.87 -0.62
C GLU A 459 5.56 -9.37 -0.84
N ARG A 460 5.34 -8.40 -1.74
CA ARG A 460 3.99 -7.94 -2.14
C ARG A 460 3.32 -8.94 -3.09
N ILE A 461 4.08 -9.53 -4.02
CA ILE A 461 3.59 -10.44 -5.06
C ILE A 461 3.46 -11.87 -4.53
N PHE A 462 4.39 -12.30 -3.68
CA PHE A 462 4.39 -13.60 -3.01
C PHE A 462 4.24 -13.44 -1.49
N PRO A 463 3.02 -13.17 -0.98
CA PRO A 463 2.74 -13.08 0.46
C PRO A 463 3.26 -14.23 1.31
N ASN A 464 3.29 -15.45 0.74
CA ASN A 464 3.73 -16.65 1.44
C ASN A 464 5.25 -16.68 1.69
N SER A 465 6.02 -15.95 0.88
CA SER A 465 7.48 -15.79 0.99
C SER A 465 7.88 -14.58 1.85
N ALA A 466 6.92 -13.84 2.43
CA ALA A 466 7.20 -12.64 3.19
C ALA A 466 7.80 -12.93 4.59
N VAL A 467 8.91 -12.26 4.93
CA VAL A 467 9.53 -12.45 6.25
C VAL A 467 8.81 -11.63 7.33
N PRO A 468 8.87 -12.06 8.61
CA PRO A 468 8.28 -11.31 9.72
C PRO A 468 8.76 -9.85 9.81
N ALA A 469 7.89 -8.96 10.29
CA ALA A 469 8.23 -7.55 10.47
C ALA A 469 9.45 -7.33 11.38
N ASP A 470 9.71 -8.25 12.30
CA ASP A 470 10.92 -8.25 13.13
C ASP A 470 12.20 -8.55 12.34
N HIS A 471 12.18 -9.36 11.27
CA HIS A 471 13.36 -9.57 10.42
C HIS A 471 13.76 -8.29 9.67
N TRP A 472 12.82 -7.38 9.44
CA TRP A 472 13.08 -6.07 8.86
C TRP A 472 13.66 -5.05 9.87
N ASN A 473 13.53 -5.32 11.17
CA ASN A 473 13.79 -4.34 12.23
C ASN A 473 14.72 -4.84 13.35
N GLN A 474 15.14 -6.10 13.35
CA GLN A 474 16.02 -6.70 14.35
C GLN A 474 17.22 -7.36 13.68
N ALA A 475 18.43 -7.13 14.20
CA ALA A 475 19.66 -7.74 13.67
C ALA A 475 19.72 -9.27 13.89
N ASN A 476 19.17 -9.74 15.01
CA ASN A 476 19.04 -11.15 15.37
C ASN A 476 17.59 -11.42 15.76
N PRO A 477 16.67 -11.68 14.81
CA PRO A 477 15.31 -12.05 15.14
C PRO A 477 15.29 -13.39 15.87
N SER A 478 14.51 -13.48 16.94
CA SER A 478 14.26 -14.75 17.63
C SER A 478 13.56 -15.73 16.69
N LEU A 479 13.93 -17.02 16.74
CA LEU A 479 13.31 -18.11 15.95
C LEU A 479 11.84 -18.43 16.34
N THR A 480 11.16 -17.52 17.02
CA THR A 480 9.71 -17.54 17.24
C THR A 480 9.02 -17.24 15.92
N THR A 481 8.54 -18.29 15.26
CA THR A 481 7.79 -18.24 14.00
C THR A 481 6.40 -17.64 14.17
N ASP A 482 6.34 -16.33 14.41
CA ASP A 482 5.14 -15.56 14.15
C ASP A 482 5.03 -15.30 12.65
N TYR A 483 4.13 -16.07 12.01
CA TYR A 483 3.74 -15.84 10.62
C TYR A 483 3.22 -14.40 10.47
N ALA A 484 4.02 -13.53 9.87
CA ALA A 484 3.56 -12.20 9.49
C ALA A 484 2.73 -12.30 8.21
N ILE A 485 1.46 -12.63 8.38
CA ILE A 485 0.45 -12.26 7.39
C ILE A 485 0.53 -10.75 7.27
N ILE A 486 0.94 -10.30 6.08
CA ILE A 486 1.14 -8.92 5.65
C ILE A 486 0.32 -7.94 6.51
N SER A 487 1.01 -7.09 7.26
CA SER A 487 0.46 -5.83 7.75
C SER A 487 0.68 -4.81 6.63
N PRO A 488 -0.26 -4.61 5.67
CA PRO A 488 -0.10 -3.51 4.74
C PRO A 488 -0.13 -2.25 5.61
N LYS A 489 0.73 -1.27 5.32
CA LYS A 489 0.55 0.06 5.93
C LYS A 489 -0.71 0.67 5.31
N PHE A 490 -1.85 0.33 5.91
CA PHE A 490 -3.16 0.85 5.57
C PHE A 490 -3.07 2.37 5.52
N SER A 491 -3.15 2.94 4.31
CA SER A 491 -2.84 4.34 4.06
C SER A 491 -4.12 5.06 3.65
N SER A 492 -4.83 5.55 4.66
CA SER A 492 -6.14 6.23 4.61
C SER A 492 -6.18 7.61 3.93
N ARG A 493 -5.12 7.99 3.20
CA ARG A 493 -4.97 9.38 2.72
C ARG A 493 -6.03 9.77 1.70
N GLN A 494 -6.59 8.82 0.94
CA GLN A 494 -7.70 9.02 0.02
C GLN A 494 -8.80 7.94 0.12
N SER A 495 -9.31 7.65 1.32
CA SER A 495 -10.64 7.02 1.37
C SER A 495 -11.68 8.04 0.92
N ILE A 496 -12.31 7.78 -0.25
CA ILE A 496 -13.38 8.59 -0.89
C ILE A 496 -14.62 8.74 0.02
N GLY A 497 -14.64 7.98 1.11
CA GLY A 497 -15.65 7.88 2.14
C GLY A 497 -15.67 6.43 2.64
N PHE A 498 -16.81 6.01 3.17
CA PHE A 498 -17.06 4.63 3.59
C PHE A 498 -18.30 4.05 2.90
N THR A 499 -18.30 2.72 2.79
CA THR A 499 -19.49 1.94 2.43
C THR A 499 -20.12 1.41 3.71
N ALA A 500 -21.41 1.69 3.91
CA ALA A 500 -22.18 1.10 5.00
C ALA A 500 -22.66 -0.29 4.62
N VAL A 501 -22.32 -1.31 5.41
CA VAL A 501 -22.77 -2.69 5.24
C VAL A 501 -23.73 -3.04 6.37
N ILE A 502 -25.00 -3.23 6.03
CA ILE A 502 -26.07 -3.51 6.98
C ILE A 502 -26.57 -4.93 6.76
N LEU A 503 -26.42 -5.80 7.75
CA LEU A 503 -27.02 -7.13 7.74
C LEU A 503 -28.43 -7.04 8.29
N THR A 504 -29.42 -7.57 7.58
CA THR A 504 -30.81 -7.51 8.05
C THR A 504 -31.54 -8.85 8.04
N TYR A 505 -32.36 -9.06 9.07
CA TYR A 505 -33.26 -10.20 9.18
C TYR A 505 -34.61 -9.77 9.80
N ASP A 506 -35.61 -9.59 8.92
CA ASP A 506 -37.03 -9.37 9.26
C ASP A 506 -37.35 -8.10 10.10
N ARG A 507 -36.52 -7.06 10.00
CA ARG A 507 -36.64 -5.78 10.75
C ARG A 507 -36.67 -4.55 9.82
N LEU A 508 -37.67 -4.49 8.95
CA LEU A 508 -37.73 -3.49 7.87
C LEU A 508 -37.80 -2.03 8.36
N GLU A 509 -38.60 -1.73 9.38
CA GLU A 509 -38.76 -0.34 9.85
C GLU A 509 -37.46 0.20 10.48
N SER A 510 -36.86 -0.55 11.40
CA SER A 510 -35.57 -0.22 12.01
C SER A 510 -34.45 -0.08 10.97
N LEU A 511 -34.39 -0.99 9.99
CA LEU A 511 -33.47 -0.89 8.85
C LEU A 511 -33.62 0.43 8.09
N TYR A 512 -34.86 0.86 7.81
CA TYR A 512 -35.12 2.12 7.11
C TYR A 512 -34.70 3.34 7.93
N GLU A 513 -34.82 3.30 9.26
CA GLU A 513 -34.31 4.35 10.16
C GLU A 513 -32.77 4.38 10.20
N VAL A 514 -32.11 3.22 10.31
CA VAL A 514 -30.64 3.13 10.26
C VAL A 514 -30.11 3.70 8.94
N ILE A 515 -30.70 3.33 7.80
CA ILE A 515 -30.32 3.88 6.48
C ILE A 515 -30.50 5.41 6.47
N ARG A 516 -31.64 5.94 6.94
CA ARG A 516 -31.89 7.39 7.02
C ARG A 516 -30.94 8.14 7.95
N SER A 517 -30.36 7.49 8.96
CA SER A 517 -29.33 8.11 9.81
C SER A 517 -27.96 8.07 9.15
N VAL A 518 -27.52 6.89 8.69
CA VAL A 518 -26.18 6.67 8.13
C VAL A 518 -25.93 7.52 6.88
N VAL A 519 -26.93 7.65 6.00
CA VAL A 519 -26.86 8.47 4.77
C VAL A 519 -26.65 9.96 5.06
N LYS A 520 -26.93 10.46 6.27
CA LYS A 520 -26.67 11.87 6.63
C LYS A 520 -25.20 12.16 6.95
N ALA A 521 -24.37 11.15 7.17
CA ALA A 521 -22.94 11.33 7.36
C ALA A 521 -22.28 11.70 6.02
N LYS A 522 -21.51 12.80 6.00
CA LYS A 522 -20.97 13.39 4.76
C LYS A 522 -20.06 12.43 4.00
N SER A 523 -19.35 11.58 4.73
CA SER A 523 -18.43 10.58 4.17
C SER A 523 -19.10 9.25 3.79
N CYS A 524 -20.43 9.10 3.85
CA CYS A 524 -21.11 7.87 3.40
C CYS A 524 -21.28 7.88 1.87
N VAL A 525 -20.65 6.95 1.15
CA VAL A 525 -20.63 6.93 -0.33
C VAL A 525 -21.63 5.94 -0.91
N LYS A 526 -21.88 4.83 -0.21
CA LYS A 526 -22.67 3.70 -0.69
C LYS A 526 -23.29 2.94 0.48
N VAL A 527 -24.49 2.42 0.30
CA VAL A 527 -25.14 1.52 1.27
C VAL A 527 -25.32 0.15 0.62
N VAL A 528 -24.82 -0.88 1.28
CA VAL A 528 -24.97 -2.29 0.90
C VAL A 528 -25.81 -2.98 1.97
N VAL A 529 -26.99 -3.46 1.60
CA VAL A 529 -27.87 -4.22 2.49
C VAL A 529 -27.73 -5.70 2.18
N VAL A 530 -27.19 -6.45 3.13
CA VAL A 530 -27.06 -7.90 3.07
C VAL A 530 -28.35 -8.51 3.60
N TRP A 531 -29.18 -8.99 2.67
CA TRP A 531 -30.50 -9.54 2.93
C TRP A 531 -30.39 -11.01 3.34
N ASN A 532 -30.58 -11.30 4.63
CA ASN A 532 -30.33 -12.62 5.21
C ASN A 532 -31.59 -13.51 5.29
N ASN A 533 -32.75 -13.01 4.86
CA ASN A 533 -34.03 -13.72 4.95
C ASN A 533 -34.32 -14.50 3.66
N GLN A 534 -34.30 -15.83 3.76
CA GLN A 534 -34.57 -16.75 2.63
C GLN A 534 -36.06 -17.01 2.36
N LEU A 535 -36.92 -16.68 3.32
CA LEU A 535 -38.37 -16.94 3.24
C LEU A 535 -39.13 -15.74 2.67
N LYS A 536 -38.58 -14.53 2.78
CA LYS A 536 -39.16 -13.28 2.30
C LYS A 536 -38.20 -12.62 1.32
N SER A 537 -38.61 -12.38 0.09
CA SER A 537 -37.85 -11.57 -0.86
C SER A 537 -37.75 -10.10 -0.38
N PRO A 538 -36.67 -9.38 -0.74
CA PRO A 538 -36.55 -7.95 -0.41
C PRO A 538 -37.72 -7.14 -1.03
N PRO A 539 -38.22 -6.09 -0.35
CA PRO A 539 -39.24 -5.22 -0.90
C PRO A 539 -38.84 -4.57 -2.23
N GLN A 540 -39.82 -4.29 -3.10
CA GLN A 540 -39.60 -3.51 -4.31
C GLN A 540 -38.94 -2.16 -3.99
N LEU A 541 -38.02 -1.72 -4.85
CA LEU A 541 -37.18 -0.53 -4.65
C LEU A 541 -37.97 0.73 -4.25
N ASN A 542 -39.18 0.92 -4.79
CA ASN A 542 -40.07 2.04 -4.49
C ASN A 542 -40.52 2.14 -3.01
N LYS A 543 -40.32 1.10 -2.20
CA LYS A 543 -40.62 1.09 -0.75
C LYS A 543 -39.41 1.44 0.14
N TRP A 544 -38.21 1.46 -0.43
CA TRP A 544 -37.00 1.83 0.29
C TRP A 544 -36.93 3.35 0.50
N PRO A 545 -36.21 3.84 1.52
CA PRO A 545 -36.02 5.27 1.70
C PRO A 545 -35.35 5.89 0.47
N ASP A 546 -35.87 7.03 0.02
CA ASP A 546 -35.26 7.84 -1.03
C ASP A 546 -33.96 8.47 -0.50
N ILE A 547 -32.85 8.19 -1.17
CA ILE A 547 -31.50 8.56 -0.71
C ILE A 547 -30.64 9.06 -1.86
N HIS A 548 -29.75 10.00 -1.56
CA HIS A 548 -28.89 10.67 -2.53
C HIS A 548 -27.62 9.90 -2.91
N ILE A 549 -27.43 8.69 -2.36
CA ILE A 549 -26.26 7.83 -2.60
C ILE A 549 -26.70 6.42 -3.06
N PRO A 550 -25.88 5.66 -3.79
CA PRO A 550 -26.29 4.35 -4.29
C PRO A 550 -26.62 3.34 -3.18
N LEU A 551 -27.80 2.74 -3.26
CA LEU A 551 -28.25 1.59 -2.47
C LEU A 551 -28.11 0.31 -3.29
N GLN A 552 -27.46 -0.71 -2.73
CA GLN A 552 -27.38 -2.04 -3.34
C GLN A 552 -27.86 -3.10 -2.35
N ILE A 553 -28.74 -4.00 -2.82
CA ILE A 553 -29.28 -5.11 -2.03
C ILE A 553 -28.63 -6.40 -2.51
N ILE A 554 -28.09 -7.18 -1.57
CA ILE A 554 -27.47 -8.47 -1.85
C ILE A 554 -28.27 -9.57 -1.15
N THR A 555 -28.87 -10.46 -1.93
CA THR A 555 -29.55 -11.65 -1.41
C THR A 555 -28.52 -12.75 -1.12
N THR A 556 -28.45 -13.21 0.13
CA THR A 556 -27.62 -14.36 0.51
C THR A 556 -28.34 -15.67 0.18
N SER A 557 -27.64 -16.81 0.18
CA SER A 557 -28.24 -18.15 -0.01
C SER A 557 -28.69 -18.82 1.29
N GLU A 558 -28.07 -18.45 2.42
CA GLU A 558 -28.30 -19.02 3.74
C GLU A 558 -28.25 -17.91 4.79
N ASN A 559 -29.05 -18.03 5.86
CA ASN A 559 -29.05 -17.09 6.98
C ASN A 559 -27.79 -17.30 7.86
N LYS A 560 -26.77 -16.46 7.69
CA LYS A 560 -25.51 -16.50 8.47
C LYS A 560 -25.09 -15.10 8.90
N LEU A 561 -24.55 -14.96 10.11
CA LEU A 561 -24.01 -13.67 10.57
C LEU A 561 -22.72 -13.28 9.83
N SER A 562 -21.92 -14.26 9.40
CA SER A 562 -20.67 -14.07 8.66
C SER A 562 -20.86 -13.46 7.26
N ASN A 563 -22.07 -13.50 6.69
CA ASN A 563 -22.37 -12.96 5.36
C ASN A 563 -22.00 -11.46 5.22
N ARG A 564 -22.05 -10.68 6.31
CA ARG A 564 -21.63 -9.26 6.30
C ARG A 564 -20.13 -9.03 6.09
N PHE A 565 -19.32 -10.06 6.32
CA PHE A 565 -17.85 -10.03 6.17
C PHE A 565 -17.38 -10.64 4.85
N TYR A 566 -18.29 -10.95 3.93
CA TYR A 566 -17.90 -11.42 2.60
C TYR A 566 -17.27 -10.27 1.78
N PRO A 567 -16.20 -10.51 1.01
CA PRO A 567 -15.56 -9.49 0.16
C PRO A 567 -16.39 -9.26 -1.12
N TYR A 568 -17.55 -8.61 -1.00
CA TYR A 568 -18.38 -8.27 -2.15
C TYR A 568 -17.68 -7.26 -3.07
N GLU A 569 -17.62 -7.56 -4.37
CA GLU A 569 -16.97 -6.72 -5.40
C GLU A 569 -17.53 -5.29 -5.47
N CYS A 570 -18.78 -5.10 -5.05
CA CYS A 570 -19.42 -3.78 -5.00
C CYS A 570 -18.93 -2.87 -3.87
N ILE A 571 -18.07 -3.35 -2.96
CA ILE A 571 -17.48 -2.56 -1.88
C ILE A 571 -16.16 -1.97 -2.38
N GLU A 572 -16.26 -0.79 -2.99
CA GLU A 572 -15.13 -0.12 -3.63
C GLU A 572 -14.27 0.64 -2.60
N THR A 573 -14.89 1.23 -1.57
CA THR A 573 -14.22 2.03 -0.53
C THR A 573 -13.37 1.20 0.44
N ASP A 574 -12.20 1.71 0.82
CA ASP A 574 -11.31 1.04 1.78
C ASP A 574 -11.91 0.91 3.19
N ALA A 575 -12.72 1.90 3.60
CA ALA A 575 -13.48 1.88 4.85
C ALA A 575 -14.81 1.15 4.66
N ILE A 576 -15.11 0.22 5.58
CA ILE A 576 -16.44 -0.37 5.77
C ILE A 576 -16.96 0.07 7.13
N LEU A 577 -18.17 0.65 7.16
CA LEU A 577 -18.98 0.74 8.37
C LEU A 577 -19.88 -0.49 8.43
N ALA A 578 -19.60 -1.43 9.33
CA ALA A 578 -20.57 -2.46 9.67
C ALA A 578 -21.50 -1.94 10.78
N ILE A 579 -22.81 -2.08 10.56
CA ILE A 579 -23.84 -1.64 11.49
C ILE A 579 -25.00 -2.65 11.51
N ASP A 580 -25.51 -2.96 12.70
CA ASP A 580 -26.68 -3.83 12.89
C ASP A 580 -27.99 -3.06 12.58
N ASP A 581 -29.03 -3.77 12.14
CA ASP A 581 -30.29 -3.19 11.67
C ASP A 581 -31.20 -2.57 12.75
N ASP A 582 -30.79 -2.60 14.03
CA ASP A 582 -31.48 -1.98 15.16
C ASP A 582 -30.70 -0.81 15.83
N ILE A 583 -29.57 -0.38 15.25
CA ILE A 583 -28.70 0.69 15.79
C ILE A 583 -29.15 2.08 15.30
N VAL A 584 -30.38 2.47 15.67
CA VAL A 584 -30.98 3.77 15.30
C VAL A 584 -30.41 4.97 16.09
N MET A 585 -29.62 4.72 17.14
CA MET A 585 -29.20 5.73 18.12
C MET A 585 -27.94 6.55 17.76
N LEU A 586 -27.24 6.24 16.66
CA LEU A 586 -26.02 6.95 16.27
C LEU A 586 -26.35 8.23 15.50
N THR A 587 -25.74 9.35 15.93
CA THR A 587 -25.91 10.63 15.23
C THR A 587 -24.99 10.73 14.01
N PRO A 588 -25.31 11.56 13.00
CA PRO A 588 -24.43 11.75 11.83
C PRO A 588 -23.04 12.28 12.22
N ASP A 589 -22.97 13.12 13.26
CA ASP A 589 -21.70 13.62 13.83
C ASP A 589 -20.87 12.50 14.47
N GLU A 590 -21.50 11.56 15.18
CA GLU A 590 -20.81 10.40 15.77
C GLU A 590 -20.27 9.46 14.68
N LEU A 591 -21.04 9.23 13.60
CA LEU A 591 -20.60 8.43 12.45
C LEU A 591 -19.44 9.09 11.70
N GLU A 592 -19.55 10.39 11.40
CA GLU A 592 -18.49 11.14 10.72
C GLU A 592 -17.22 11.18 11.58
N PHE A 593 -17.32 11.46 12.88
CA PHE A 593 -16.17 11.42 13.78
C PHE A 593 -15.55 10.02 13.88
N GLY A 594 -16.36 8.96 13.98
CA GLY A 594 -15.88 7.58 13.96
C GLY A 594 -15.08 7.24 12.70
N TYR A 595 -15.54 7.73 11.54
CA TYR A 595 -14.82 7.62 10.28
C TYR A 595 -13.51 8.42 10.27
N GLN A 596 -13.49 9.66 10.77
CA GLN A 596 -12.24 10.44 10.85
C GLN A 596 -11.20 9.79 11.77
N VAL A 597 -11.61 9.21 12.91
CA VAL A 597 -10.70 8.42 13.77
C VAL A 597 -10.22 7.15 13.08
N TRP A 598 -11.08 6.47 12.32
CA TRP A 598 -10.65 5.36 11.47
C TRP A 598 -9.64 5.81 10.41
N ARG A 599 -9.75 7.02 9.85
CA ARG A 599 -8.73 7.55 8.95
C ARG A 599 -7.39 7.80 9.64
N GLU A 600 -7.33 8.10 10.93
CA GLU A 600 -6.05 8.16 11.65
C GLU A 600 -5.48 6.76 11.94
N PHE A 601 -6.34 5.74 12.05
CA PHE A 601 -5.97 4.38 12.44
C PHE A 601 -6.65 3.30 11.59
N PRO A 602 -6.43 3.28 10.26
CA PRO A 602 -7.14 2.41 9.33
C PRO A 602 -6.76 0.93 9.49
N ASP A 603 -5.66 0.67 10.18
CA ASP A 603 -5.18 -0.64 10.59
C ASP A 603 -5.91 -1.23 11.81
N ARG A 604 -6.90 -0.51 12.37
CA ARG A 604 -7.64 -0.94 13.56
C ARG A 604 -9.15 -0.96 13.34
N ILE A 605 -9.83 -1.78 14.14
CA ILE A 605 -11.28 -1.66 14.31
C ILE A 605 -11.52 -0.41 15.18
N VAL A 606 -12.30 0.53 14.67
CA VAL A 606 -12.66 1.78 15.34
C VAL A 606 -14.19 1.82 15.48
N GLY A 607 -14.72 1.91 16.70
CA GLY A 607 -16.17 1.85 16.87
C GLY A 607 -16.65 2.12 18.29
N PHE A 608 -17.97 2.04 18.47
CA PHE A 608 -18.64 2.57 19.65
C PHE A 608 -18.89 1.52 20.76
N PRO A 609 -19.42 0.31 20.47
CA PRO A 609 -19.72 -0.68 21.50
C PRO A 609 -18.45 -1.43 21.92
N SER A 610 -17.82 -0.99 23.01
CA SER A 610 -16.60 -1.59 23.57
C SER A 610 -16.89 -2.77 24.51
N ARG A 611 -16.02 -3.79 24.50
CA ARG A 611 -16.05 -4.96 25.40
C ARG A 611 -14.64 -5.34 25.86
N VAL A 612 -14.57 -6.15 26.91
CA VAL A 612 -13.30 -6.63 27.48
C VAL A 612 -13.34 -8.15 27.69
N HIS A 613 -12.18 -8.78 27.54
CA HIS A 613 -11.94 -10.15 27.98
C HIS A 613 -11.15 -10.11 29.29
N ARG A 614 -11.49 -10.96 30.27
CA ARG A 614 -10.71 -11.11 31.50
C ARG A 614 -10.34 -12.57 31.74
N TRP A 615 -9.22 -12.78 32.42
CA TRP A 615 -8.83 -14.10 32.89
C TRP A 615 -9.45 -14.36 34.27
N ASP A 616 -10.24 -15.43 34.40
CA ASP A 616 -10.71 -15.89 35.71
C ASP A 616 -9.73 -16.91 36.29
N ASN A 617 -8.93 -16.46 37.26
CA ASN A 617 -7.97 -17.29 37.99
C ASN A 617 -8.60 -18.53 38.66
N ARG A 618 -9.90 -18.50 38.99
CA ARG A 618 -10.58 -19.62 39.67
C ARG A 618 -10.99 -20.72 38.70
N THR A 619 -11.39 -20.37 37.49
CA THR A 619 -11.80 -21.34 36.46
C THR A 619 -10.70 -21.66 35.44
N ALA A 620 -9.57 -20.93 35.50
CA ALA A 620 -8.47 -21.01 34.54
C ALA A 620 -8.95 -20.88 33.07
N LYS A 621 -9.88 -19.94 32.86
CA LYS A 621 -10.51 -19.66 31.56
C LYS A 621 -10.65 -18.16 31.34
N TRP A 622 -10.72 -17.79 30.07
CA TRP A 622 -11.10 -16.45 29.66
C TRP A 622 -12.61 -16.26 29.78
N LYS A 623 -13.03 -15.06 30.16
CA LYS A 623 -14.43 -14.66 30.31
C LYS A 623 -14.69 -13.42 29.47
N TYR A 624 -15.83 -13.41 28.78
CA TYR A 624 -16.34 -12.22 28.11
C TYR A 624 -17.08 -11.34 29.11
N GLU A 625 -16.76 -10.05 29.17
CA GLU A 625 -17.42 -9.09 30.04
C GLU A 625 -18.07 -7.95 29.24
N SER A 626 -19.34 -7.69 29.57
CA SER A 626 -20.15 -6.61 29.01
C SER A 626 -20.18 -5.34 29.87
N GLU A 627 -19.42 -5.31 30.97
CA GLU A 627 -19.34 -4.14 31.85
C GLU A 627 -18.59 -2.98 31.21
N TRP A 628 -18.95 -1.76 31.60
CA TRP A 628 -18.45 -0.52 31.00
C TRP A 628 -17.18 -0.04 31.67
N THR A 629 -16.12 -0.83 31.57
CA THR A 629 -14.79 -0.51 32.08
C THR A 629 -14.06 0.51 31.20
N ASN A 630 -12.97 1.07 31.73
CA ASN A 630 -12.02 1.87 30.94
C ASN A 630 -11.19 0.96 30.02
N ASP A 631 -10.89 -0.27 30.48
CA ASP A 631 -10.32 -1.34 29.66
C ASP A 631 -11.21 -1.67 28.46
N VAL A 632 -10.62 -1.64 27.27
CA VAL A 632 -11.22 -2.11 26.01
C VAL A 632 -10.26 -3.11 25.37
N SER A 633 -10.76 -4.28 24.97
CA SER A 633 -9.99 -5.24 24.16
C SER A 633 -10.70 -5.67 22.89
N MET A 634 -12.00 -5.37 22.77
CA MET A 634 -12.84 -5.69 21.64
C MET A 634 -13.77 -4.51 21.34
N VAL A 635 -14.04 -4.27 20.07
CA VAL A 635 -15.09 -3.36 19.60
C VAL A 635 -16.05 -4.16 18.73
N LEU A 636 -17.35 -4.13 19.05
CA LEU A 636 -18.33 -4.95 18.36
C LEU A 636 -18.62 -4.39 16.96
N THR A 637 -18.54 -5.25 15.95
CA THR A 637 -18.77 -4.91 14.54
C THR A 637 -20.21 -4.59 14.19
N GLY A 638 -21.12 -4.62 15.16
CA GLY A 638 -22.49 -4.10 15.04
C GLY A 638 -22.58 -2.57 15.02
N ALA A 639 -21.48 -1.86 15.30
CA ALA A 639 -21.31 -0.45 14.99
C ALA A 639 -19.81 -0.09 15.00
N ALA A 640 -19.11 -0.44 13.91
CA ALA A 640 -17.67 -0.18 13.79
C ALA A 640 -17.19 0.02 12.35
N PHE A 641 -16.17 0.86 12.22
CA PHE A 641 -15.35 1.04 11.04
C PHE A 641 -14.15 0.10 11.05
N TYR A 642 -13.86 -0.54 9.91
CA TYR A 642 -12.65 -1.33 9.68
C TYR A 642 -12.31 -1.36 8.19
N HIS A 643 -11.09 -1.81 7.85
CA HIS A 643 -10.62 -1.85 6.47
C HIS A 643 -11.17 -3.06 5.69
N LYS A 644 -11.57 -2.87 4.42
CA LYS A 644 -12.17 -3.92 3.56
C LYS A 644 -11.33 -5.19 3.41
N TYR A 645 -10.01 -5.07 3.54
CA TYR A 645 -9.07 -6.20 3.55
C TYR A 645 -9.41 -7.26 4.62
N TYR A 646 -9.99 -6.86 5.75
CA TYR A 646 -10.39 -7.80 6.79
C TYR A 646 -11.55 -8.72 6.36
N ASN A 647 -12.40 -8.31 5.40
CA ASN A 647 -13.39 -9.22 4.80
C ASN A 647 -12.73 -10.34 3.98
N HIS A 648 -11.65 -10.01 3.25
CA HIS A 648 -10.86 -11.00 2.53
C HIS A 648 -10.17 -11.96 3.52
N LEU A 649 -9.49 -11.44 4.55
CA LEU A 649 -8.85 -12.27 5.57
C LEU A 649 -9.87 -13.15 6.33
N TYR A 650 -11.03 -12.60 6.71
CA TYR A 650 -12.10 -13.35 7.39
C TYR A 650 -12.65 -14.48 6.50
N THR A 651 -12.79 -14.23 5.20
CA THR A 651 -13.40 -15.20 4.28
C THR A 651 -12.43 -16.29 3.84
N ASN A 652 -11.17 -15.93 3.56
CA ASN A 652 -10.20 -16.78 2.86
C ASN A 652 -9.03 -17.28 3.74
N VAL A 653 -8.68 -16.57 4.83
CA VAL A 653 -7.48 -16.85 5.64
C VAL A 653 -7.82 -17.33 7.06
N MET A 654 -8.95 -16.91 7.62
CA MET A 654 -9.39 -17.34 8.94
C MET A 654 -9.52 -18.88 9.03
N PRO A 655 -9.00 -19.53 10.10
CA PRO A 655 -9.14 -20.97 10.28
C PRO A 655 -10.59 -21.45 10.17
N ALA A 656 -10.85 -22.42 9.29
CA ALA A 656 -12.20 -22.90 8.97
C ALA A 656 -12.99 -23.39 10.20
N GLN A 657 -12.31 -23.84 11.25
CA GLN A 657 -12.91 -24.21 12.54
C GLN A 657 -13.63 -23.01 13.22
N ILE A 658 -13.04 -21.81 13.17
CA ILE A 658 -13.62 -20.59 13.75
C ILE A 658 -14.85 -20.17 12.95
N LYS A 659 -14.73 -20.12 11.62
CA LYS A 659 -15.84 -19.77 10.71
C LYS A 659 -17.01 -20.75 10.86
N SER A 660 -16.74 -22.05 10.86
CA SER A 660 -17.75 -23.10 11.07
C SER A 660 -18.41 -23.03 12.45
N TRP A 661 -17.66 -22.66 13.49
CA TRP A 661 -18.23 -22.44 14.82
C TRP A 661 -19.19 -21.25 14.85
N VAL A 662 -18.78 -20.11 14.29
CA VAL A 662 -19.61 -18.88 14.18
C VAL A 662 -20.88 -19.15 13.39
N ASP A 663 -20.76 -19.74 12.20
CA ASP A 663 -21.90 -20.05 11.33
C ASP A 663 -22.89 -21.02 11.99
N LYS A 664 -22.40 -22.01 12.77
CA LYS A 664 -23.24 -23.00 13.45
C LYS A 664 -23.96 -22.45 14.68
N HIS A 665 -23.34 -21.54 15.43
CA HIS A 665 -23.88 -21.01 16.68
C HIS A 665 -24.59 -19.65 16.53
N MET A 666 -24.51 -19.01 15.36
CA MET A 666 -25.10 -17.70 15.08
C MET A 666 -24.73 -16.65 16.14
N ASN A 667 -23.45 -16.62 16.52
CA ASN A 667 -22.88 -15.73 17.53
C ASN A 667 -21.35 -15.62 17.34
N CYS A 668 -20.72 -14.67 18.04
CA CYS A 668 -19.26 -14.50 18.12
C CYS A 668 -18.54 -14.12 16.81
N GLU A 669 -19.25 -13.70 15.77
CA GLU A 669 -18.67 -13.22 14.52
C GLU A 669 -17.84 -11.93 14.72
N ASP A 670 -18.29 -11.08 15.64
CA ASP A 670 -17.61 -9.88 16.10
C ASP A 670 -16.34 -10.19 16.92
N ILE A 671 -16.40 -11.17 17.82
CA ILE A 671 -15.24 -11.69 18.56
C ILE A 671 -14.23 -12.29 17.57
N ALA A 672 -14.68 -13.09 16.60
CA ALA A 672 -13.82 -13.68 15.57
C ALA A 672 -13.12 -12.61 14.72
N MET A 673 -13.82 -11.52 14.36
CA MET A 673 -13.20 -10.38 13.66
C MET A 673 -12.18 -9.64 14.53
N ASN A 674 -12.46 -9.41 15.81
CA ASN A 674 -11.47 -8.81 16.73
C ASN A 674 -10.25 -9.71 16.92
N PHE A 675 -10.43 -11.03 17.07
CA PHE A 675 -9.32 -11.99 17.10
C PHE A 675 -8.49 -11.91 15.80
N LEU A 676 -9.13 -11.92 14.64
CA LEU A 676 -8.44 -11.81 13.34
C LEU A 676 -7.59 -10.53 13.26
N VAL A 677 -8.18 -9.36 13.49
CA VAL A 677 -7.47 -8.07 13.37
C VAL A 677 -6.36 -7.92 14.43
N VAL A 678 -6.65 -8.27 15.69
CA VAL A 678 -5.73 -8.03 16.83
C VAL A 678 -4.65 -9.12 16.95
N SER A 679 -4.79 -10.26 16.25
CA SER A 679 -3.74 -11.27 16.11
C SER A 679 -2.52 -10.76 15.32
N ASN A 680 -1.65 -11.67 14.86
CA ASN A 680 -0.42 -11.40 14.13
C ASN A 680 -0.57 -10.50 12.89
N VAL A 681 -1.80 -10.24 12.43
CA VAL A 681 -2.11 -9.26 11.37
C VAL A 681 -1.75 -7.82 11.77
N THR A 682 -2.00 -7.41 13.02
CA THR A 682 -1.70 -6.03 13.50
C THR A 682 -1.02 -5.98 14.86
N ALA A 683 -1.27 -6.96 15.73
CA ALA A 683 -0.87 -6.97 17.13
C ALA A 683 -1.27 -5.71 17.93
N LYS A 684 -2.28 -4.94 17.50
CA LYS A 684 -2.74 -3.69 18.12
C LYS A 684 -4.19 -3.80 18.61
N SER A 685 -4.47 -3.21 19.77
CA SER A 685 -5.82 -3.13 20.34
C SER A 685 -6.76 -2.22 19.54
N PRO A 686 -8.07 -2.51 19.50
CA PRO A 686 -9.06 -1.69 18.80
C PRO A 686 -9.30 -0.35 19.50
N ILE A 687 -9.89 0.61 18.79
CA ILE A 687 -10.15 1.97 19.32
C ILE A 687 -11.63 2.14 19.62
N LYS A 688 -11.91 2.55 20.86
CA LYS A 688 -13.22 3.07 21.24
C LYS A 688 -13.37 4.54 20.82
N VAL A 689 -14.46 4.87 20.14
CA VAL A 689 -14.86 6.26 19.88
C VAL A 689 -16.06 6.66 20.71
N THR A 690 -16.02 7.89 21.23
CA THR A 690 -17.09 8.54 22.01
C THR A 690 -17.41 7.86 23.36
N PRO A 691 -18.06 8.57 24.31
CA PRO A 691 -18.43 8.00 25.60
C PRO A 691 -19.79 7.30 25.62
N ARG A 692 -20.47 7.11 24.47
CA ARG A 692 -21.83 6.52 24.43
C ARG A 692 -21.84 5.09 25.02
N LYS A 693 -22.53 4.92 26.15
CA LYS A 693 -22.59 3.65 26.93
C LYS A 693 -23.87 2.84 26.71
N LYS A 694 -24.79 3.27 25.84
CA LYS A 694 -26.08 2.59 25.62
C LYS A 694 -26.42 2.57 24.14
N PHE A 695 -26.53 1.36 23.61
CA PHE A 695 -27.19 1.03 22.36
C PHE A 695 -28.36 0.14 22.74
N LYS A 696 -29.50 0.77 23.04
CA LYS A 696 -30.75 0.08 23.37
C LYS A 696 -31.81 0.56 22.39
N CYS A 697 -32.18 -0.31 21.45
CA CYS A 697 -33.35 -0.14 20.61
C CYS A 697 -34.59 0.13 21.52
N PRO A 698 -35.26 1.28 21.42
CA PRO A 698 -36.40 1.62 22.30
C PRO A 698 -37.63 0.74 22.03
N GLU A 699 -37.81 0.31 20.79
CA GLU A 699 -38.99 -0.43 20.32
C GLU A 699 -38.82 -1.96 20.38
N CYS A 700 -37.62 -2.45 20.70
CA CYS A 700 -37.29 -3.87 20.73
C CYS A 700 -37.79 -4.54 22.01
N THR A 701 -39.12 -4.64 22.15
CA THR A 701 -39.78 -5.54 23.10
C THR A 701 -40.30 -6.77 22.36
N ASN A 702 -39.52 -7.87 22.35
CA ASN A 702 -40.00 -9.25 22.13
C ASN A 702 -38.87 -10.28 22.37
N ASN A 703 -39.25 -11.54 22.63
CA ASN A 703 -38.36 -12.61 23.08
C ASN A 703 -37.41 -13.19 22.00
N ASP A 704 -37.47 -12.71 20.76
CA ASP A 704 -36.79 -13.31 19.59
C ASP A 704 -35.42 -12.65 19.25
N MET A 705 -34.82 -11.91 20.18
CA MET A 705 -33.47 -11.35 19.98
C MET A 705 -32.38 -12.40 20.28
N LEU A 706 -31.29 -12.42 19.51
CA LEU A 706 -30.11 -13.28 19.74
C LEU A 706 -29.44 -13.08 21.12
N SER A 707 -29.79 -12.00 21.82
CA SER A 707 -29.31 -11.65 23.17
C SER A 707 -30.43 -11.62 24.22
N ALA A 708 -31.61 -12.22 23.94
CA ALA A 708 -32.75 -12.22 24.86
C ALA A 708 -32.47 -12.98 26.16
N ASP A 709 -31.87 -14.17 26.09
CA ASP A 709 -31.22 -14.79 27.25
C ASP A 709 -29.79 -14.24 27.40
N VAL A 710 -29.68 -13.19 28.22
CA VAL A 710 -28.41 -12.53 28.52
C VAL A 710 -27.39 -13.48 29.15
N ILE A 711 -27.81 -14.46 29.95
CA ILE A 711 -26.90 -15.37 30.66
C ILE A 711 -26.32 -16.39 29.68
N GLN A 712 -27.18 -17.04 28.89
CA GLN A 712 -26.74 -18.01 27.87
C GLN A 712 -25.86 -17.33 26.82
N HIS A 713 -26.24 -16.14 26.36
CA HIS A 713 -25.49 -15.37 25.36
C HIS A 713 -24.09 -14.96 25.84
N LEU A 714 -23.94 -14.49 27.09
CA LEU A 714 -22.64 -14.13 27.67
C LEU A 714 -21.74 -15.35 27.92
N ASN A 715 -22.33 -16.50 28.29
CA ASN A 715 -21.60 -17.75 28.45
C ASN A 715 -21.07 -18.26 27.10
N GLN A 716 -21.91 -18.32 26.07
CA GLN A 716 -21.50 -18.68 24.71
C GLN A 716 -20.34 -17.79 24.19
N ARG A 717 -20.41 -16.47 24.43
CA ARG A 717 -19.32 -15.55 24.07
C ARG A 717 -18.03 -15.83 24.83
N SER A 718 -18.12 -16.25 26.09
CA SER A 718 -16.95 -16.69 26.86
C SER A 718 -16.36 -17.99 26.30
N ASP A 719 -17.19 -18.95 25.92
CA ASP A 719 -16.74 -20.20 25.28
C ASP A 719 -16.05 -19.93 23.93
N CYS A 720 -16.58 -19.01 23.12
CA CYS A 720 -15.94 -18.56 21.88
C CYS A 720 -14.53 -18.00 22.10
N ILE A 721 -14.32 -17.15 23.10
CA ILE A 721 -12.98 -16.61 23.41
C ILE A 721 -11.99 -17.73 23.76
N ASN A 722 -12.41 -18.70 24.58
CA ASN A 722 -11.55 -19.84 24.94
C ASN A 722 -11.24 -20.73 23.74
N LEU A 723 -12.23 -21.03 22.90
CA LEU A 723 -12.06 -21.83 21.69
C LEU A 723 -11.11 -21.14 20.70
N PHE A 724 -11.30 -19.84 20.44
CA PHE A 724 -10.48 -19.10 19.49
C PHE A 724 -9.04 -18.97 20.02
N ALA A 725 -8.84 -18.71 21.32
CA ALA A 725 -7.51 -18.69 21.93
C ALA A 725 -6.80 -20.05 21.85
N ALA A 726 -7.54 -21.16 22.00
CA ALA A 726 -6.97 -22.50 21.80
C ALA A 726 -6.55 -22.75 20.34
N ILE A 727 -7.34 -22.30 19.36
CA ILE A 727 -7.04 -22.43 17.93
C ILE A 727 -5.84 -21.57 17.52
N TYR A 728 -5.76 -20.31 17.98
CA TYR A 728 -4.62 -19.42 17.77
C TYR A 728 -3.41 -19.75 18.66
N LYS A 729 -3.52 -20.72 19.59
CA LYS A 729 -2.50 -21.15 20.56
C LYS A 729 -2.01 -20.05 21.54
N SER A 730 -2.68 -18.90 21.55
CA SER A 730 -2.36 -17.74 22.39
C SER A 730 -3.63 -16.89 22.60
N MET A 731 -3.57 -15.92 23.52
CA MET A 731 -4.59 -14.86 23.59
C MET A 731 -4.10 -13.65 22.77
N PRO A 732 -4.60 -13.42 21.54
CA PRO A 732 -4.17 -12.28 20.74
C PRO A 732 -4.74 -10.95 21.25
N LEU A 733 -5.93 -10.96 21.88
CA LEU A 733 -6.61 -9.74 22.30
C LEU A 733 -5.78 -8.96 23.32
N LYS A 734 -5.60 -7.66 23.08
CA LYS A 734 -4.89 -6.75 23.98
C LYS A 734 -5.86 -5.75 24.59
N ALA A 735 -5.89 -5.66 25.92
CA ALA A 735 -6.64 -4.63 26.62
C ALA A 735 -5.90 -3.28 26.56
N VAL A 736 -6.65 -2.18 26.43
CA VAL A 736 -6.12 -0.81 26.42
C VAL A 736 -7.13 0.14 27.08
N GLU A 737 -6.62 1.13 27.83
CA GLU A 737 -7.41 2.26 28.32
C GLU A 737 -7.31 3.44 27.34
N PHE A 738 -7.89 3.30 26.14
CA PHE A 738 -7.84 4.34 25.11
C PHE A 738 -9.24 4.63 24.52
N ARG A 739 -9.59 5.92 24.47
CA ARG A 739 -10.80 6.44 23.81
C ARG A 739 -10.44 7.67 23.00
N ALA A 740 -10.90 7.72 21.76
CA ALA A 740 -10.87 8.94 20.96
C ALA A 740 -12.17 9.74 21.16
N ASP A 741 -12.01 11.02 21.47
CA ASP A 741 -13.07 12.04 21.51
C ASP A 741 -12.64 13.24 20.64
N PRO A 742 -13.58 14.08 20.16
CA PRO A 742 -13.24 15.27 19.40
C PRO A 742 -12.40 16.28 20.19
N VAL A 743 -11.63 17.10 19.48
CA VAL A 743 -11.03 18.32 20.04
C VAL A 743 -12.17 19.21 20.57
N LEU A 744 -11.97 19.81 21.75
CA LEU A 744 -12.98 20.59 22.49
C LEU A 744 -14.17 19.79 23.05
N TYR A 745 -14.07 18.45 23.14
CA TYR A 745 -15.10 17.64 23.77
C TYR A 745 -15.25 17.97 25.27
N LYS A 746 -16.48 18.33 25.67
CA LYS A 746 -16.89 18.91 26.98
C LYS A 746 -16.45 20.34 27.28
N ASP A 747 -15.73 21.02 26.39
CA ASP A 747 -15.36 22.42 26.62
C ASP A 747 -16.58 23.35 26.50
N ASN A 748 -16.66 24.34 27.37
CA ASN A 748 -17.75 25.31 27.41
C ASN A 748 -17.54 26.43 26.37
N LEU A 749 -17.60 26.05 25.09
CA LEU A 749 -17.42 26.92 23.94
C LEU A 749 -18.68 26.97 23.05
N PRO A 750 -18.95 28.10 22.37
CA PRO A 750 -20.05 28.23 21.41
C PRO A 750 -20.04 27.13 20.34
N GLU A 751 -21.22 26.63 19.98
CA GLU A 751 -21.41 25.55 18.99
C GLU A 751 -20.77 25.83 17.62
N LYS A 752 -20.65 27.11 17.24
CA LYS A 752 -19.98 27.55 16.01
C LYS A 752 -18.47 27.24 15.97
N LEU A 753 -17.85 26.98 17.12
CA LEU A 753 -16.43 26.63 17.23
C LEU A 753 -16.20 25.11 17.36
N LYS A 754 -17.27 24.32 17.49
CA LYS A 754 -17.20 22.85 17.61
C LYS A 754 -17.52 22.22 16.26
N ALA A 755 -16.59 21.39 15.77
CA ALA A 755 -16.76 20.68 14.50
C ALA A 755 -17.87 19.62 14.54
N PHE A 756 -18.16 19.09 15.73
CA PHE A 756 -19.18 18.08 15.99
C PHE A 756 -19.99 18.53 17.22
N ASN A 757 -21.27 18.82 17.03
CA ASN A 757 -22.15 19.36 18.08
C ASN A 757 -23.06 18.28 18.67
N LEU A 758 -23.36 17.22 17.92
CA LEU A 758 -24.31 16.17 18.28
C LEU A 758 -23.63 14.88 18.81
N ILE A 759 -22.42 14.99 19.38
CA ILE A 759 -21.71 13.85 19.97
C ILE A 759 -22.16 13.64 21.42
N GLY A 760 -22.79 12.49 21.67
CA GLY A 760 -23.41 12.16 22.95
C GLY A 760 -24.77 12.82 23.22
N SER A 761 -25.35 13.57 22.26
CA SER A 761 -26.73 14.03 22.35
C SER A 761 -27.72 12.89 22.05
N LEU A 762 -28.90 12.94 22.66
CA LEU A 762 -30.05 12.08 22.34
C LEU A 762 -30.94 12.78 21.32
#